data_AF-A0A1G4QHG9-F1
#
_entry.id   AF-A0A1G4QHG9-F1
#
_cell.length_a   1.000
_cell.length_b   1.000
_cell.length_c   1.000
_cell.angle_alpha   90.00
_cell.angle_beta   90.00
_cell.angle_gamma   90.00
#
_symmetry.space_group_name_H-M   'P 1'
#
loop_
_entity.id
_entity.type
_entity.pdbx_description
1 polymer ?
#
loop_
_entity_poly.entity_id
_entity_poly.type
_entity_poly.pdbx_seq_one_letter_code
_entity_poly.pdbx_strand_id
1 'polypeptide(L)'
;MSWNKTSNLKMHHWTGSDQVLRSEFNENFEKIDAFAGQLLAEDPTPVRLSYGMQVVNVKQTSMLENVSIKGRTLVNLLGREGNFENIGKWNEGSVDLIIDASVRKFGNASGKIDNSTGTSEKVYHNSQPLYLAGKYVLYGVWARTVAGTPQGELFLMVRNADGTIKWIDNRHRSFYINATPEWRFYYQVLDLTGSSAPYYTARIDVNTFGTANDVIYYDGLVVYEISRDEFTAFRENKLSYDQVVAKYPYVDDVKHVNSPYVIKYGENLLPPFHEWILNLNATAIESYKLRLVTNTVDSYSTARVAVLPDRHYTLSGDPGSGNYEVYACDSGYNFIKEFGQVLASNSSITFKTPNTASYLDIRATNRNTASIATTFSQPMLNLGTAAKPFQPRNDDYLFFPNVQLASNVDGTVYDTLFQRDGKFWKQARFKTMDLDGSLGWRLYQDGSGYRVVEISITDGLSNTEKVIKYDGKIIPHVFPLTGTDQSILSRSSRVLRLTVSNSDSGWGDLYKDLSQSTDEIRAYFFGYKMYVAGGSADVHFNNSGTKAWAYRKADGGWQDVGVNVPITPAPGFTPYKLQYQLAEATVEEIAFEGGITLHEGANQGEVGNGMVVREKTIPFYDAFTNEYYINAHSVKAPLRAGVRKYIALHRGNCVDKKWSFGTGGPESRNYAVVPAINYDPTAAYTVTYLSLDQYALTCNLESIQGEYASNLRTVVDALAAHQADVGARVSAAENVARQVHISQKGVVNPWGDNNSAISKAINGFQKLPSGLILQWGKATITTTGTVTFPMAFPNYVMHVYGQVETSAASQTVGIGSYSNTQFSAWTVAGSQQTIHWFAIGY
;
A
#
# COMPACT_ATOMS: atom_id res chain seq x y z
N MET A 1 -48.24 -40.86 -14.49
CA MET A 1 -47.19 -39.82 -14.55
C MET A 1 -47.80 -38.57 -15.12
N SER A 2 -47.45 -37.41 -14.57
CA SER A 2 -48.01 -36.12 -14.97
C SER A 2 -47.25 -35.51 -16.15
N TRP A 3 -47.83 -34.52 -16.81
CA TRP A 3 -47.12 -33.68 -17.79
C TRP A 3 -46.18 -32.66 -17.15
N ASN A 4 -46.37 -32.35 -15.86
CA ASN A 4 -45.46 -31.54 -15.08
C ASN A 4 -44.18 -32.35 -14.81
N LYS A 5 -43.05 -31.69 -15.01
CA LYS A 5 -41.72 -32.25 -14.88
C LYS A 5 -40.88 -31.40 -13.97
N THR A 6 -39.91 -32.02 -13.31
CA THR A 6 -38.86 -31.31 -12.58
C THR A 6 -38.02 -30.45 -13.53
N SER A 7 -37.35 -29.44 -12.98
CA SER A 7 -36.74 -28.35 -13.76
C SER A 7 -35.49 -28.77 -14.56
N ASN A 8 -34.62 -29.62 -14.00
CA ASN A 8 -33.30 -29.93 -14.53
C ASN A 8 -33.25 -31.29 -15.25
N LEU A 9 -33.55 -32.37 -14.52
CA LEU A 9 -33.57 -33.77 -14.97
C LEU A 9 -34.82 -34.13 -15.78
N LYS A 10 -35.82 -33.25 -15.83
CA LYS A 10 -37.08 -33.45 -16.57
C LYS A 10 -37.82 -34.72 -16.15
N MET A 11 -37.74 -35.10 -14.88
CA MET A 11 -38.44 -36.26 -14.32
C MET A 11 -39.93 -35.94 -14.21
N HIS A 12 -40.80 -36.88 -14.60
CA HIS A 12 -42.25 -36.69 -14.50
C HIS A 12 -42.70 -36.78 -13.04
N HIS A 13 -43.60 -35.88 -12.62
CA HIS A 13 -44.26 -36.05 -11.32
C HIS A 13 -45.13 -37.32 -11.31
N TRP A 14 -45.08 -38.04 -10.19
CA TRP A 14 -45.93 -39.18 -9.93
C TRP A 14 -47.38 -38.72 -9.68
N THR A 15 -48.33 -39.46 -10.24
CA THR A 15 -49.78 -39.17 -10.18
C THR A 15 -50.56 -40.29 -9.50
N GLY A 16 -49.93 -40.93 -8.50
CA GLY A 16 -50.57 -41.99 -7.72
C GLY A 16 -51.88 -41.52 -7.05
N SER A 17 -52.74 -42.49 -6.78
CA SER A 17 -53.99 -42.28 -6.04
C SER A 17 -53.75 -42.01 -4.55
N ASP A 18 -52.66 -42.52 -3.98
CA ASP A 18 -52.24 -42.21 -2.61
C ASP A 18 -51.64 -40.80 -2.54
N GLN A 19 -52.30 -39.91 -1.79
CA GLN A 19 -51.93 -38.50 -1.71
C GLN A 19 -50.64 -38.27 -0.90
N VAL A 20 -50.39 -39.06 0.15
CA VAL A 20 -49.21 -38.89 1.02
C VAL A 20 -47.96 -39.33 0.27
N LEU A 21 -47.99 -40.55 -0.29
CA LEU A 21 -46.91 -41.06 -1.11
C LEU A 21 -46.67 -40.14 -2.33
N ARG A 22 -47.73 -39.58 -2.92
CA ARG A 22 -47.61 -38.67 -4.07
C ARG A 22 -46.85 -37.41 -3.72
N SER A 23 -47.14 -36.84 -2.55
CA SER A 23 -46.42 -35.69 -2.05
C SER A 23 -44.95 -36.02 -1.80
N GLU A 24 -44.68 -37.10 -1.06
CA GLU A 24 -43.32 -37.51 -0.69
C GLU A 24 -42.45 -37.83 -1.91
N PHE A 25 -42.97 -38.60 -2.88
CA PHE A 25 -42.22 -38.94 -4.10
C PHE A 25 -41.91 -37.71 -4.95
N ASN A 26 -42.88 -36.81 -5.13
CA ASN A 26 -42.66 -35.61 -5.92
C ASN A 26 -41.71 -34.64 -5.21
N GLU A 27 -41.81 -34.50 -3.89
CA GLU A 27 -40.85 -33.72 -3.09
C GLU A 27 -39.43 -34.30 -3.21
N ASN A 28 -39.29 -35.63 -3.16
CA ASN A 28 -38.01 -36.30 -3.35
C ASN A 28 -37.47 -36.11 -4.77
N PHE A 29 -38.32 -36.16 -5.80
CA PHE A 29 -37.91 -35.87 -7.17
C PHE A 29 -37.44 -34.43 -7.34
N GLU A 30 -38.12 -33.45 -6.75
CA GLU A 30 -37.66 -32.06 -6.76
C GLU A 30 -36.34 -31.88 -6.00
N LYS A 31 -36.15 -32.58 -4.86
CA LYS A 31 -34.88 -32.57 -4.12
C LYS A 31 -33.72 -33.15 -4.95
N ILE A 32 -33.94 -34.29 -5.62
CA ILE A 32 -32.95 -34.93 -6.50
C ILE A 32 -32.65 -34.02 -7.70
N ASP A 33 -33.69 -33.41 -8.28
CA ASP A 33 -33.55 -32.49 -9.41
C ASP A 33 -32.74 -31.23 -9.05
N ALA A 34 -32.99 -30.67 -7.87
CA ALA A 34 -32.22 -29.55 -7.33
C ALA A 34 -30.76 -29.94 -7.08
N PHE A 35 -30.51 -31.12 -6.50
CA PHE A 35 -29.15 -31.64 -6.31
C PHE A 35 -28.44 -31.89 -7.63
N ALA A 36 -29.11 -32.48 -8.62
CA ALA A 36 -28.53 -32.68 -9.93
C ALA A 36 -28.23 -31.35 -10.65
N GLY A 37 -29.06 -30.33 -10.46
CA GLY A 37 -28.79 -28.97 -10.95
C GLY A 37 -27.44 -28.42 -10.50
N GLN A 38 -27.02 -28.72 -9.26
CA GLN A 38 -25.70 -28.33 -8.73
C GLN A 38 -24.51 -29.01 -9.44
N LEU A 39 -24.76 -30.06 -10.22
CA LEU A 39 -23.77 -30.86 -10.94
C LEU A 39 -23.75 -30.58 -12.46
N LEU A 40 -24.65 -29.72 -12.94
CA LEU A 40 -24.68 -29.30 -14.33
C LEU A 40 -23.61 -28.23 -14.59
N ALA A 41 -23.29 -28.00 -15.86
CA ALA A 41 -22.43 -26.86 -16.21
C ALA A 41 -23.23 -25.57 -16.04
N GLU A 42 -22.64 -24.59 -15.36
CA GLU A 42 -23.23 -23.27 -15.15
C GLU A 42 -22.14 -22.20 -15.22
N ASP A 43 -22.45 -21.10 -15.88
CA ASP A 43 -21.53 -19.97 -16.00
C ASP A 43 -21.28 -19.33 -14.63
N PRO A 44 -20.05 -18.85 -14.34
CA PRO A 44 -19.74 -18.11 -13.12
C PRO A 44 -20.65 -16.89 -12.93
N THR A 45 -20.93 -16.55 -11.67
CA THR A 45 -21.72 -15.36 -11.32
C THR A 45 -20.79 -14.15 -11.16
N PRO A 46 -21.02 -13.05 -11.90
CA PRO A 46 -20.26 -11.82 -11.72
C PRO A 46 -20.46 -11.19 -10.34
N VAL A 47 -19.39 -10.63 -9.79
CA VAL A 47 -19.38 -9.86 -8.55
C VAL A 47 -18.65 -8.54 -8.75
N ARG A 48 -19.21 -7.47 -8.19
CA ARG A 48 -18.62 -6.13 -8.20
C ARG A 48 -18.38 -5.67 -6.77
N LEU A 49 -17.11 -5.45 -6.43
CA LEU A 49 -16.69 -4.94 -5.14
C LEU A 49 -16.42 -3.43 -5.27
N SER A 50 -17.23 -2.60 -4.64
CA SER A 50 -17.09 -1.14 -4.67
C SER A 50 -16.04 -0.66 -3.66
N TYR A 51 -15.47 0.53 -3.85
CA TYR A 51 -14.56 1.12 -2.87
C TYR A 51 -15.20 1.29 -1.48
N GLY A 52 -14.44 1.02 -0.42
CA GLY A 52 -14.86 1.13 0.97
C GLY A 52 -15.37 -0.19 1.56
N MET A 53 -15.97 -0.10 2.75
CA MET A 53 -16.61 -1.22 3.44
C MET A 53 -17.93 -1.57 2.76
N GLN A 54 -18.21 -2.86 2.58
CA GLN A 54 -19.43 -3.34 1.93
C GLN A 54 -19.82 -4.76 2.36
N VAL A 55 -20.99 -5.20 1.91
CA VAL A 55 -21.45 -6.59 2.05
C VAL A 55 -21.79 -7.16 0.68
N VAL A 56 -21.31 -8.37 0.42
CA VAL A 56 -21.60 -9.14 -0.77
C VAL A 56 -22.29 -10.45 -0.38
N ASN A 57 -23.41 -10.76 -1.02
CA ASN A 57 -24.11 -12.03 -0.83
C ASN A 57 -23.71 -13.03 -1.91
N VAL A 58 -23.34 -14.24 -1.51
CA VAL A 58 -22.92 -15.32 -2.40
C VAL A 58 -23.78 -16.55 -2.14
N LYS A 59 -24.15 -17.28 -3.20
CA LYS A 59 -25.05 -18.44 -3.10
C LYS A 59 -24.42 -19.67 -2.44
N GLN A 60 -23.10 -19.75 -2.45
CA GLN A 60 -22.33 -20.89 -1.96
C GLN A 60 -20.88 -20.45 -1.69
N THR A 61 -20.14 -21.25 -0.94
CA THR A 61 -18.72 -20.96 -0.68
C THR A 61 -17.91 -21.13 -1.97
N SER A 62 -17.13 -20.11 -2.36
CA SER A 62 -16.40 -20.08 -3.63
C SER A 62 -15.21 -19.11 -3.57
N MET A 63 -14.22 -19.33 -4.43
CA MET A 63 -13.12 -18.37 -4.62
C MET A 63 -13.57 -17.19 -5.47
N LEU A 64 -12.98 -16.02 -5.24
CA LEU A 64 -13.08 -14.88 -6.14
C LEU A 64 -12.08 -15.07 -7.29
N GLU A 65 -12.58 -15.16 -8.50
CA GLU A 65 -11.81 -15.39 -9.72
C GLU A 65 -12.02 -14.27 -10.74
N ASN A 66 -11.27 -14.32 -11.84
CA ASN A 66 -11.33 -13.37 -12.95
C ASN A 66 -11.28 -11.91 -12.50
N VAL A 67 -10.47 -11.64 -11.48
CA VAL A 67 -10.35 -10.31 -10.88
C VAL A 67 -9.82 -9.32 -11.90
N SER A 68 -10.53 -8.20 -12.05
CA SER A 68 -10.19 -7.12 -12.97
C SER A 68 -10.40 -5.75 -12.32
N ILE A 69 -9.44 -4.85 -12.52
CA ILE A 69 -9.48 -3.48 -11.97
C ILE A 69 -9.16 -2.50 -13.09
N LYS A 70 -10.04 -1.52 -13.27
CA LYS A 70 -9.82 -0.39 -14.17
C LYS A 70 -8.99 0.68 -13.46
N GLY A 71 -7.99 1.19 -14.17
CA GLY A 71 -7.24 2.35 -13.74
C GLY A 71 -8.10 3.60 -13.67
N ARG A 72 -7.66 4.54 -12.84
CA ARG A 72 -8.30 5.83 -12.67
C ARG A 72 -7.27 6.89 -12.35
N THR A 73 -7.48 8.08 -12.87
CA THR A 73 -6.70 9.28 -12.55
C THR A 73 -7.62 10.39 -12.06
N LEU A 74 -7.26 11.04 -10.96
CA LEU A 74 -7.79 12.34 -10.58
C LEU A 74 -6.73 13.41 -10.80
N VAL A 75 -7.11 14.49 -11.49
CA VAL A 75 -6.27 15.65 -11.78
C VAL A 75 -6.86 16.86 -11.04
N ASN A 76 -6.35 17.17 -9.86
CA ASN A 76 -6.71 18.40 -9.17
C ASN A 76 -6.07 19.57 -9.90
N LEU A 77 -6.88 20.38 -10.59
CA LEU A 77 -6.39 21.49 -11.42
C LEU A 77 -5.75 22.61 -10.60
N LEU A 78 -6.00 22.65 -9.29
CA LEU A 78 -5.29 23.50 -8.33
C LEU A 78 -3.90 22.96 -7.95
N GLY A 79 -3.50 21.79 -8.45
CA GLY A 79 -2.27 21.16 -8.03
C GLY A 79 -2.34 20.79 -6.55
N ARG A 80 -1.38 21.28 -5.77
CA ARG A 80 -1.34 21.14 -4.31
C ARG A 80 -1.94 22.32 -3.56
N GLU A 81 -2.33 23.41 -4.21
CA GLU A 81 -2.72 24.66 -3.53
C GLU A 81 -3.93 24.52 -2.60
N GLY A 82 -4.80 23.54 -2.88
CA GLY A 82 -6.00 23.28 -2.12
C GLY A 82 -5.80 22.65 -0.74
N ASN A 83 -4.60 22.20 -0.37
CA ASN A 83 -4.31 21.74 1.01
C ASN A 83 -3.95 22.90 1.96
N PHE A 84 -3.87 24.13 1.47
CA PHE A 84 -3.59 25.32 2.28
C PHE A 84 -2.25 25.30 3.04
N GLU A 85 -1.31 24.44 2.65
CA GLU A 85 0.05 24.40 3.22
C GLU A 85 0.87 25.66 2.88
N ASN A 86 0.42 26.44 1.89
CA ASN A 86 1.02 27.70 1.49
C ASN A 86 -0.06 28.73 1.12
N ILE A 87 -0.45 29.55 2.10
CA ILE A 87 -1.41 30.66 1.92
C ILE A 87 -0.88 31.78 1.01
N GLY A 88 0.42 31.89 0.77
CA GLY A 88 1.00 32.90 -0.13
C GLY A 88 0.57 32.72 -1.59
N LYS A 89 -0.09 31.60 -1.92
CA LYS A 89 -0.71 31.35 -3.23
C LYS A 89 -2.17 31.82 -3.30
N TRP A 90 -2.76 32.25 -2.18
CA TRP A 90 -4.13 32.74 -2.04
C TRP A 90 -4.12 34.27 -1.87
N ASN A 91 -4.66 34.99 -2.86
CA ASN A 91 -4.59 36.46 -2.92
C ASN A 91 -5.92 37.13 -2.53
N GLU A 92 -5.81 38.34 -1.93
CA GLU A 92 -6.89 39.28 -1.54
C GLU A 92 -7.70 38.84 -0.30
N GLY A 93 -8.15 39.79 0.54
CA GLY A 93 -8.97 39.59 1.76
C GLY A 93 -8.96 40.83 2.68
N SER A 94 -10.03 41.08 3.46
CA SER A 94 -10.11 42.13 4.50
C SER A 94 -9.71 41.64 5.91
N VAL A 95 -9.63 40.32 6.09
CA VAL A 95 -9.10 39.58 7.25
C VAL A 95 -8.10 38.56 6.71
N ASP A 96 -7.04 38.27 7.48
CA ASP A 96 -6.00 37.34 7.05
C ASP A 96 -6.51 35.89 7.06
N LEU A 97 -6.47 35.22 5.91
CA LEU A 97 -6.43 33.75 5.84
C LEU A 97 -5.09 33.31 6.41
N ILE A 98 -5.12 32.62 7.55
CA ILE A 98 -3.92 32.16 8.25
C ILE A 98 -3.80 30.65 8.21
N ILE A 99 -2.56 30.16 8.28
CA ILE A 99 -2.25 28.73 8.40
C ILE A 99 -2.48 28.30 9.86
N ASP A 100 -3.24 27.25 10.08
CA ASP A 100 -3.41 26.62 11.39
C ASP A 100 -2.94 25.16 11.35
N ALA A 101 -1.87 24.85 12.08
CA ALA A 101 -1.33 23.48 12.17
C ALA A 101 -2.06 22.63 13.22
N SER A 102 -2.80 23.22 14.15
CA SER A 102 -3.51 22.49 15.22
C SER A 102 -4.82 21.88 14.73
N VAL A 103 -5.42 22.48 13.71
CA VAL A 103 -6.66 22.08 13.08
C VAL A 103 -6.39 21.74 11.63
N ARG A 104 -6.59 20.50 11.21
CA ARG A 104 -6.36 20.09 9.82
C ARG A 104 -7.16 18.85 9.42
N LYS A 105 -7.36 18.66 8.12
CA LYS A 105 -7.95 17.46 7.52
C LYS A 105 -6.93 16.70 6.70
N PHE A 106 -6.09 17.40 5.96
CA PHE A 106 -5.01 16.89 5.14
C PHE A 106 -3.69 17.56 5.57
N GLY A 107 -2.56 16.94 5.24
CA GLY A 107 -1.24 17.51 5.49
C GLY A 107 -0.95 17.95 6.92
N ASN A 108 -0.21 19.04 7.02
CA ASN A 108 0.32 19.60 8.26
C ASN A 108 -0.48 20.79 8.76
N ALA A 109 -1.31 21.41 7.91
CA ALA A 109 -2.13 22.55 8.32
C ALA A 109 -3.44 22.68 7.50
N SER A 110 -4.30 23.58 7.95
CA SER A 110 -5.45 24.06 7.17
C SER A 110 -5.48 25.58 7.08
N GLY A 111 -6.32 26.11 6.19
CA GLY A 111 -6.63 27.53 6.13
C GLY A 111 -7.68 27.90 7.18
N LYS A 112 -7.40 28.92 7.99
CA LYS A 112 -8.30 29.43 9.02
C LYS A 112 -8.68 30.88 8.72
N ILE A 113 -9.97 31.18 8.81
CA ILE A 113 -10.50 32.55 8.83
C ILE A 113 -11.18 32.75 10.18
N ASP A 114 -10.74 33.78 10.91
CA ASP A 114 -11.10 34.06 12.30
C ASP A 114 -11.74 35.44 12.42
N ASN A 115 -12.97 35.52 12.94
CA ASN A 115 -13.68 36.79 13.10
C ASN A 115 -13.58 37.40 14.52
N SER A 116 -12.71 36.87 15.38
CA SER A 116 -12.52 37.34 16.77
C SER A 116 -12.20 38.83 16.91
N THR A 117 -11.73 39.49 15.85
CA THR A 117 -11.46 40.94 15.81
C THR A 117 -12.67 41.79 15.39
N GLY A 118 -13.83 41.19 15.10
CA GLY A 118 -15.10 41.88 14.93
C GLY A 118 -15.33 42.55 13.56
N THR A 119 -14.74 42.04 12.49
CA THR A 119 -14.93 42.60 11.14
C THR A 119 -16.27 42.16 10.54
N SER A 120 -17.17 43.10 10.29
CA SER A 120 -18.47 42.88 9.65
C SER A 120 -18.40 42.78 8.11
N GLU A 121 -17.22 42.57 7.54
CA GLU A 121 -17.00 42.57 6.08
C GLU A 121 -16.85 41.15 5.54
N LYS A 122 -17.34 40.95 4.31
CA LYS A 122 -17.19 39.72 3.55
C LYS A 122 -15.69 39.44 3.30
N VAL A 123 -15.20 38.31 3.79
CA VAL A 123 -13.82 37.85 3.57
C VAL A 123 -13.80 36.93 2.35
N TYR A 124 -12.79 37.05 1.50
CA TYR A 124 -12.62 36.20 0.33
C TYR A 124 -11.15 36.01 -0.02
N HIS A 125 -10.80 34.86 -0.58
CA HIS A 125 -9.45 34.56 -1.06
C HIS A 125 -9.49 33.79 -2.38
N ASN A 126 -8.63 34.18 -3.33
CA ASN A 126 -8.57 33.61 -4.68
C ASN A 126 -7.33 32.73 -4.86
N SER A 127 -7.54 31.56 -5.47
CA SER A 127 -6.45 30.69 -5.96
C SER A 127 -5.72 31.28 -7.18
N GLN A 128 -4.65 30.62 -7.61
CA GLN A 128 -3.98 30.92 -8.87
C GLN A 128 -4.88 30.66 -10.10
N PRO A 129 -4.58 31.27 -11.27
CA PRO A 129 -5.38 31.08 -12.47
C PRO A 129 -5.49 29.63 -12.96
N LEU A 130 -6.70 29.24 -13.36
CA LEU A 130 -7.09 27.92 -13.85
C LEU A 130 -7.59 27.97 -15.29
N TYR A 131 -7.33 26.90 -16.06
CA TYR A 131 -7.77 26.74 -17.46
C TYR A 131 -8.97 25.78 -17.54
N LEU A 132 -10.19 26.35 -17.47
CA LEU A 132 -11.44 25.57 -17.33
C LEU A 132 -12.41 25.71 -18.52
N ALA A 133 -12.12 26.55 -19.50
CA ALA A 133 -12.97 26.72 -20.68
C ALA A 133 -13.16 25.38 -21.43
N GLY A 134 -14.39 25.11 -21.88
CA GLY A 134 -14.70 23.88 -22.63
C GLY A 134 -14.98 22.64 -21.77
N LYS A 135 -15.00 22.75 -20.43
CA LYS A 135 -15.04 21.59 -19.54
C LYS A 135 -16.33 21.49 -18.72
N TYR A 136 -16.68 20.27 -18.31
CA TYR A 136 -17.51 20.06 -17.13
C TYR A 136 -16.60 19.98 -15.90
N VAL A 137 -16.99 20.63 -14.80
CA VAL A 137 -16.13 20.76 -13.63
C VAL A 137 -16.89 20.43 -12.35
N LEU A 138 -16.28 19.64 -11.47
CA LEU A 138 -16.61 19.56 -10.05
C LEU A 138 -15.62 20.39 -9.26
N TYR A 139 -16.10 21.21 -8.35
CA TYR A 139 -15.27 21.94 -7.40
C TYR A 139 -15.86 21.85 -6.01
N GLY A 140 -15.00 21.74 -5.00
CA GLY A 140 -15.43 21.55 -3.62
C GLY A 140 -14.32 21.76 -2.62
N VAL A 141 -14.68 21.93 -1.36
CA VAL A 141 -13.75 22.17 -0.25
C VAL A 141 -14.24 21.45 1.00
N TRP A 142 -13.32 20.93 1.80
CA TRP A 142 -13.64 20.48 3.15
C TRP A 142 -13.67 21.68 4.08
N ALA A 143 -14.74 21.82 4.84
CA ALA A 143 -14.85 22.90 5.80
C ALA A 143 -15.39 22.40 7.14
N ARG A 144 -15.01 23.09 8.23
CA ARG A 144 -15.54 22.86 9.58
C ARG A 144 -15.58 24.14 10.41
N THR A 145 -16.42 24.13 11.44
CA THR A 145 -16.45 25.15 12.50
C THR A 145 -16.78 24.49 13.84
N VAL A 146 -16.15 24.95 14.92
CA VAL A 146 -16.44 24.47 16.28
C VAL A 146 -17.39 25.39 17.06
N ALA A 147 -17.70 26.58 16.52
CA ALA A 147 -18.57 27.56 17.16
C ALA A 147 -19.32 28.42 16.11
N GLY A 148 -20.55 28.82 16.45
CA GLY A 148 -21.39 29.61 15.56
C GLY A 148 -21.93 28.84 14.36
N THR A 149 -22.49 29.56 13.39
CA THR A 149 -23.00 28.99 12.14
C THR A 149 -22.63 29.90 10.96
N PRO A 150 -21.31 30.11 10.71
CA PRO A 150 -20.88 30.97 9.62
C PRO A 150 -21.38 30.43 8.28
N GLN A 151 -21.70 31.36 7.37
CA GLN A 151 -22.07 31.03 6.00
C GLN A 151 -20.82 31.10 5.11
N GLY A 152 -20.34 29.93 4.70
CA GLY A 152 -19.28 29.82 3.70
C GLY A 152 -19.86 29.85 2.28
N GLU A 153 -19.09 30.35 1.33
CA GLU A 153 -19.40 30.24 -0.08
C GLU A 153 -18.18 29.80 -0.89
N LEU A 154 -18.44 29.05 -1.96
CA LEU A 154 -17.42 28.60 -2.90
C LEU A 154 -17.78 29.09 -4.31
N PHE A 155 -16.83 29.76 -4.94
CA PHE A 155 -16.98 30.35 -6.27
C PHE A 155 -15.98 29.77 -7.27
N LEU A 156 -16.41 29.68 -8.53
CA LEU A 156 -15.50 29.64 -9.68
C LEU A 156 -15.70 30.93 -10.48
N MET A 157 -14.76 31.87 -10.31
CA MET A 157 -14.84 33.19 -10.92
C MET A 157 -14.06 33.25 -12.23
N VAL A 158 -14.51 34.09 -13.17
CA VAL A 158 -13.76 34.36 -14.40
C VAL A 158 -12.73 35.45 -14.14
N ARG A 159 -11.52 35.24 -14.64
CA ARG A 159 -10.44 36.22 -14.61
C ARG A 159 -10.11 36.69 -16.02
N ASN A 160 -10.14 37.99 -16.22
CA ASN A 160 -9.79 38.63 -17.49
C ASN A 160 -8.26 38.54 -17.71
N ALA A 161 -7.83 38.80 -18.95
CA ALA A 161 -6.41 38.77 -19.33
C ALA A 161 -5.58 39.87 -18.62
N ASP A 162 -6.22 40.95 -18.18
CA ASP A 162 -5.62 42.03 -17.37
C ASP A 162 -5.54 41.70 -15.87
N GLY A 163 -5.99 40.52 -15.46
CA GLY A 163 -5.99 40.07 -14.07
C GLY A 163 -7.24 40.44 -13.26
N THR A 164 -8.14 41.26 -13.81
CA THR A 164 -9.39 41.65 -13.13
C THR A 164 -10.38 40.48 -13.04
N ILE A 165 -11.13 40.42 -11.95
CA ILE A 165 -12.11 39.35 -11.71
C ILE A 165 -13.49 39.82 -12.16
N LYS A 166 -14.14 39.05 -13.04
CA LYS A 166 -15.52 39.31 -13.50
C LYS A 166 -16.49 38.44 -12.70
N TRP A 167 -17.41 39.09 -12.01
CA TRP A 167 -18.57 38.43 -11.40
C TRP A 167 -19.46 37.82 -12.48
N ILE A 168 -19.82 36.55 -12.29
CA ILE A 168 -20.81 35.88 -13.10
C ILE A 168 -21.84 35.30 -12.13
N ASP A 169 -23.06 35.84 -12.17
CA ASP A 169 -24.18 35.34 -11.39
C ASP A 169 -24.39 33.84 -11.67
N ASN A 170 -24.76 33.10 -10.61
CA ASN A 170 -25.07 31.65 -10.62
C ASN A 170 -23.89 30.67 -10.76
N ARG A 171 -22.63 31.07 -10.55
CA ARG A 171 -21.47 30.15 -10.48
C ARG A 171 -20.88 29.99 -9.07
N HIS A 172 -21.77 29.86 -8.10
CA HIS A 172 -21.41 29.75 -6.70
C HIS A 172 -22.22 28.70 -5.96
N ARG A 173 -21.66 28.24 -4.84
CA ARG A 173 -22.30 27.36 -3.89
C ARG A 173 -22.20 27.99 -2.51
N SER A 174 -23.31 28.52 -2.02
CA SER A 174 -23.42 28.93 -0.62
C SER A 174 -23.77 27.72 0.25
N PHE A 175 -23.20 27.65 1.44
CA PHE A 175 -23.46 26.59 2.41
C PHE A 175 -23.34 27.11 3.84
N TYR A 176 -24.19 26.56 4.71
CA TYR A 176 -24.08 26.76 6.15
C TYR A 176 -23.27 25.62 6.74
N ILE A 177 -22.34 25.99 7.64
CA ILE A 177 -21.58 25.02 8.43
C ILE A 177 -22.17 24.98 9.83
N ASN A 178 -22.65 23.81 10.23
CA ASN A 178 -23.10 23.60 11.61
C ASN A 178 -21.87 23.49 12.52
N ALA A 179 -21.92 24.10 13.71
CA ALA A 179 -20.89 23.96 14.75
C ALA A 179 -20.70 22.50 15.15
N THR A 180 -19.74 21.83 14.52
CA THR A 180 -19.36 20.45 14.78
C THR A 180 -17.85 20.32 14.55
N PRO A 181 -17.14 19.53 15.35
CA PRO A 181 -15.72 19.30 15.13
C PRO A 181 -15.42 18.54 13.82
N GLU A 182 -16.45 18.04 13.13
CA GLU A 182 -16.34 17.22 11.93
C GLU A 182 -16.10 18.05 10.67
N TRP A 183 -15.21 17.56 9.83
CA TRP A 183 -14.99 18.09 8.49
C TRP A 183 -16.05 17.59 7.52
N ARG A 184 -16.67 18.51 6.78
CA ARG A 184 -17.64 18.18 5.74
C ARG A 184 -17.19 18.71 4.39
N PHE A 185 -17.30 17.87 3.37
CA PHE A 185 -17.05 18.27 1.98
C PHE A 185 -18.27 18.98 1.40
N TYR A 186 -18.09 20.21 0.94
CA TYR A 186 -19.09 21.00 0.23
C TYR A 186 -18.66 21.15 -1.23
N TYR A 187 -19.56 20.88 -2.17
CA TYR A 187 -19.21 20.83 -3.59
C TYR A 187 -20.34 21.32 -4.50
N GLN A 188 -19.99 21.57 -5.76
CA GLN A 188 -20.90 21.92 -6.83
C GLN A 188 -20.32 21.49 -8.18
N VAL A 189 -21.19 21.34 -9.18
CA VAL A 189 -20.78 21.07 -10.57
C VAL A 189 -21.20 22.20 -11.51
N LEU A 190 -20.39 22.48 -12.52
CA LEU A 190 -20.65 23.50 -13.54
C LEU A 190 -20.37 22.96 -14.96
N ASP A 191 -21.19 23.42 -15.90
CA ASP A 191 -20.95 23.27 -17.33
C ASP A 191 -20.28 24.55 -17.86
N LEU A 192 -19.01 24.42 -18.28
CA LEU A 192 -18.22 25.50 -18.88
C LEU A 192 -17.92 25.23 -20.36
N THR A 193 -18.63 24.29 -20.99
CA THR A 193 -18.41 23.92 -22.40
C THR A 193 -18.66 25.07 -23.37
N GLY A 194 -19.62 25.95 -23.06
CA GLY A 194 -19.91 27.17 -23.83
C GLY A 194 -19.09 28.40 -23.44
N SER A 195 -18.12 28.28 -22.52
CA SER A 195 -17.35 29.43 -22.04
C SER A 195 -16.12 29.70 -22.90
N SER A 196 -15.89 30.97 -23.21
CA SER A 196 -14.68 31.49 -23.88
C SER A 196 -13.72 32.22 -22.93
N ALA A 197 -13.98 32.18 -21.61
CA ALA A 197 -13.16 32.85 -20.63
C ALA A 197 -11.71 32.31 -20.64
N PRO A 198 -10.68 33.18 -20.70
CA PRO A 198 -9.30 32.73 -20.80
C PRO A 198 -8.81 32.06 -19.52
N TYR A 199 -9.28 32.53 -18.36
CA TYR A 199 -8.85 32.05 -17.05
C TYR A 199 -10.01 32.04 -16.04
N TYR A 200 -9.85 31.20 -15.03
CA TYR A 200 -10.72 31.10 -13.87
C TYR A 200 -9.91 31.17 -12.58
N THR A 201 -10.57 31.41 -11.45
CA THR A 201 -10.00 31.17 -10.12
C THR A 201 -11.05 30.51 -9.23
N ALA A 202 -10.62 29.55 -8.42
CA ALA A 202 -11.40 29.08 -7.28
C ALA A 202 -11.29 30.11 -6.14
N ARG A 203 -12.41 30.42 -5.52
CA ARG A 203 -12.49 31.42 -4.46
C ARG A 203 -13.32 30.91 -3.30
N ILE A 204 -12.81 31.09 -2.09
CA ILE A 204 -13.50 30.81 -0.84
C ILE A 204 -13.93 32.12 -0.19
N ASP A 205 -15.18 32.18 0.26
CA ASP A 205 -15.74 33.35 0.92
C ASP A 205 -16.37 32.97 2.27
N VAL A 206 -16.35 33.93 3.18
CA VAL A 206 -17.22 33.95 4.35
C VAL A 206 -18.18 35.13 4.21
N ASN A 207 -19.43 34.83 3.91
CA ASN A 207 -20.44 35.83 3.59
C ASN A 207 -21.04 36.48 4.84
N THR A 208 -21.29 35.67 5.86
CA THR A 208 -21.71 36.15 7.19
C THR A 208 -21.07 35.34 8.28
N PHE A 209 -20.50 36.03 9.26
CA PHE A 209 -20.18 35.47 10.57
C PHE A 209 -21.43 35.62 11.44
N GLY A 210 -21.94 34.53 11.99
CA GLY A 210 -23.11 34.54 12.87
C GLY A 210 -22.82 35.21 14.22
N THR A 211 -21.57 35.13 14.70
CA THR A 211 -21.10 35.81 15.92
C THR A 211 -19.69 36.39 15.77
N ALA A 212 -19.27 37.22 16.73
CA ALA A 212 -17.93 37.81 16.79
C ALA A 212 -16.83 36.78 17.09
N ASN A 213 -17.15 35.51 17.39
CA ASN A 213 -16.15 34.46 17.68
C ASN A 213 -16.20 33.32 16.66
N ASP A 214 -16.89 33.52 15.54
CA ASP A 214 -17.00 32.50 14.50
C ASP A 214 -15.63 32.29 13.84
N VAL A 215 -15.23 31.02 13.76
CA VAL A 215 -14.02 30.57 13.10
C VAL A 215 -14.39 29.51 12.10
N ILE A 216 -13.88 29.63 10.88
CA ILE A 216 -14.08 28.64 9.83
C ILE A 216 -12.74 28.14 9.35
N TYR A 217 -12.65 26.82 9.20
CA TYR A 217 -11.47 26.14 8.67
C TYR A 217 -11.80 25.55 7.31
N TYR A 218 -10.86 25.69 6.37
CA TYR A 218 -10.93 25.15 5.02
C TYR A 218 -9.71 24.28 4.75
N ASP A 219 -9.94 23.15 4.10
CA ASP A 219 -8.89 22.23 3.71
C ASP A 219 -9.32 21.42 2.47
N GLY A 220 -8.38 20.83 1.77
CA GLY A 220 -8.61 19.94 0.63
C GLY A 220 -9.55 20.49 -0.44
N LEU A 221 -9.30 21.72 -0.93
CA LEU A 221 -10.04 22.30 -2.04
C LEU A 221 -9.64 21.61 -3.36
N VAL A 222 -10.65 21.17 -4.11
CA VAL A 222 -10.49 20.46 -5.37
C VAL A 222 -11.16 21.21 -6.51
N VAL A 223 -10.54 21.13 -7.68
CA VAL A 223 -11.17 21.44 -8.97
C VAL A 223 -10.85 20.30 -9.93
N TYR A 224 -11.85 19.48 -10.23
CA TYR A 224 -11.74 18.33 -11.13
C TYR A 224 -12.51 18.58 -12.41
N GLU A 225 -11.88 18.27 -13.55
CA GLU A 225 -12.60 18.03 -14.79
C GLU A 225 -13.35 16.70 -14.67
N ILE A 226 -14.62 16.69 -15.08
CA ILE A 226 -15.51 15.51 -15.02
C ILE A 226 -16.11 15.26 -16.39
N SER A 227 -16.63 14.05 -16.61
CA SER A 227 -17.32 13.73 -17.87
C SER A 227 -18.73 14.34 -17.92
N ARG A 228 -19.32 14.40 -19.13
CA ARG A 228 -20.72 14.81 -19.31
C ARG A 228 -21.69 13.90 -18.55
N ASP A 229 -21.45 12.59 -18.56
CA ASP A 229 -22.30 11.61 -17.88
C ASP A 229 -22.24 11.79 -16.37
N GLU A 230 -21.05 12.08 -15.83
CA GLU A 230 -20.87 12.40 -14.41
C GLU A 230 -21.59 13.69 -14.05
N PHE A 231 -21.43 14.75 -14.84
CA PHE A 231 -22.16 16.01 -14.65
C PHE A 231 -23.68 15.79 -14.61
N THR A 232 -24.23 15.02 -15.55
CA THR A 232 -25.65 14.66 -15.55
C THR A 232 -26.03 13.86 -14.30
N ALA A 233 -25.22 12.88 -13.88
CA ALA A 233 -25.47 12.10 -12.67
C ALA A 233 -25.54 12.99 -11.41
N PHE A 234 -24.69 14.02 -11.31
CA PHE A 234 -24.76 15.01 -10.25
C PHE A 234 -26.04 15.85 -10.32
N ARG A 235 -26.39 16.37 -11.50
CA ARG A 235 -27.59 17.22 -11.69
C ARG A 235 -28.89 16.48 -11.41
N GLU A 236 -28.92 15.18 -11.67
CA GLU A 236 -30.07 14.30 -11.45
C GLU A 236 -30.06 13.64 -10.06
N ASN A 237 -29.14 14.02 -9.16
CA ASN A 237 -28.98 13.46 -7.81
C ASN A 237 -28.87 11.91 -7.78
N LYS A 238 -28.18 11.33 -8.76
CA LYS A 238 -27.97 9.88 -8.88
C LYS A 238 -26.86 9.34 -7.96
N LEU A 239 -26.11 10.22 -7.29
CA LEU A 239 -25.04 9.88 -6.36
C LEU A 239 -25.40 10.34 -4.95
N SER A 240 -25.24 9.46 -3.96
CA SER A 240 -25.32 9.85 -2.55
C SER A 240 -24.10 10.68 -2.14
N TYR A 241 -24.22 11.39 -1.02
CA TYR A 241 -23.11 12.17 -0.46
C TYR A 241 -21.82 11.34 -0.30
N ASP A 242 -21.94 10.15 0.31
CA ASP A 242 -20.80 9.26 0.55
C ASP A 242 -20.19 8.74 -0.76
N GLN A 243 -21.02 8.48 -1.78
CA GLN A 243 -20.53 8.12 -3.11
C GLN A 243 -19.74 9.26 -3.75
N VAL A 244 -20.16 10.51 -3.58
CA VAL A 244 -19.41 11.67 -4.08
C VAL A 244 -18.09 11.83 -3.35
N VAL A 245 -18.10 11.76 -2.02
CA VAL A 245 -16.87 11.87 -1.20
C VAL A 245 -15.88 10.75 -1.51
N ALA A 246 -16.37 9.51 -1.69
CA ALA A 246 -15.54 8.38 -2.08
C ALA A 246 -15.02 8.52 -3.51
N LYS A 247 -15.84 9.02 -4.44
CA LYS A 247 -15.46 9.16 -5.85
C LYS A 247 -14.53 10.35 -6.09
N TYR A 248 -14.71 11.48 -5.42
CA TYR A 248 -13.91 12.70 -5.64
C TYR A 248 -13.24 13.19 -4.35
N PRO A 249 -12.39 12.36 -3.71
CA PRO A 249 -11.61 12.80 -2.55
C PRO A 249 -10.64 13.92 -2.95
N TYR A 250 -10.10 14.65 -1.97
CA TYR A 250 -8.93 15.50 -2.22
C TYR A 250 -7.71 14.63 -2.59
N VAL A 251 -7.00 15.04 -3.64
CA VAL A 251 -5.67 14.53 -3.98
C VAL A 251 -4.73 15.70 -4.26
N ASP A 252 -3.46 15.52 -3.94
CA ASP A 252 -2.41 16.41 -4.41
C ASP A 252 -2.27 16.26 -5.93
N ASP A 253 -2.23 17.36 -6.67
CA ASP A 253 -1.89 17.39 -8.10
C ASP A 253 -2.58 16.29 -8.95
N VAL A 254 -1.83 15.35 -9.51
CA VAL A 254 -2.35 14.18 -10.23
C VAL A 254 -2.07 12.93 -9.42
N LYS A 255 -3.12 12.14 -9.15
CA LYS A 255 -2.98 10.82 -8.55
C LYS A 255 -3.74 9.76 -9.33
N HIS A 256 -3.16 8.57 -9.31
CA HIS A 256 -3.71 7.36 -9.92
C HIS A 256 -4.13 6.39 -8.82
N VAL A 257 -4.88 5.35 -9.17
CA VAL A 257 -5.05 4.22 -8.26
C VAL A 257 -3.68 3.61 -8.01
N ASN A 258 -3.26 3.52 -6.75
CA ASN A 258 -1.98 2.95 -6.37
C ASN A 258 -2.15 1.96 -5.23
N SER A 259 -1.52 0.79 -5.37
CA SER A 259 -1.58 -0.32 -4.42
C SER A 259 -3.01 -0.69 -3.97
N PRO A 260 -3.90 -1.12 -4.89
CA PRO A 260 -5.24 -1.55 -4.53
C PRO A 260 -5.22 -2.82 -3.66
N TYR A 261 -6.24 -2.98 -2.83
CA TYR A 261 -6.41 -4.15 -1.97
C TYR A 261 -7.87 -4.56 -1.81
N VAL A 262 -8.05 -5.83 -1.44
CA VAL A 262 -9.29 -6.40 -0.89
C VAL A 262 -8.97 -7.06 0.44
N ILE A 263 -9.80 -6.81 1.45
CA ILE A 263 -9.83 -7.58 2.71
C ILE A 263 -11.25 -8.11 2.85
N LYS A 264 -11.41 -9.42 2.99
CA LYS A 264 -12.67 -10.04 3.36
C LYS A 264 -12.57 -10.51 4.80
N TYR A 265 -13.47 -10.01 5.64
CA TYR A 265 -13.48 -10.38 7.05
C TYR A 265 -14.10 -11.77 7.22
N GLY A 266 -13.62 -12.51 8.22
CA GLY A 266 -14.20 -13.80 8.58
C GLY A 266 -15.66 -13.70 8.97
N GLU A 267 -16.38 -14.82 8.92
CA GLU A 267 -17.80 -14.87 9.31
C GLU A 267 -17.99 -14.56 10.82
N ASN A 268 -16.97 -14.82 11.64
CA ASN A 268 -16.83 -14.16 12.94
C ASN A 268 -16.00 -12.88 12.79
N LEU A 269 -16.62 -11.73 13.06
CA LEU A 269 -15.97 -10.42 12.99
C LEU A 269 -15.11 -10.10 14.22
N LEU A 270 -15.22 -10.88 15.31
CA LEU A 270 -14.45 -10.65 16.54
C LEU A 270 -13.05 -11.26 16.44
N PRO A 271 -11.99 -10.45 16.69
CA PRO A 271 -10.65 -10.97 16.78
C PRO A 271 -10.50 -11.84 18.05
N PRO A 272 -9.46 -12.68 18.11
CA PRO A 272 -9.14 -13.42 19.33
C PRO A 272 -8.76 -12.48 20.49
N PHE A 273 -8.90 -12.95 21.73
CA PHE A 273 -8.71 -12.12 22.93
C PHE A 273 -7.31 -11.54 23.11
N HIS A 274 -6.27 -12.10 22.48
CA HIS A 274 -4.92 -11.49 22.51
C HIS A 274 -4.83 -10.20 21.69
N GLU A 275 -5.81 -9.92 20.83
CA GLU A 275 -5.92 -8.68 20.05
C GLU A 275 -6.92 -7.69 20.69
N TRP A 276 -7.49 -8.02 21.85
CA TRP A 276 -8.38 -7.13 22.61
C TRP A 276 -7.57 -6.20 23.51
N ILE A 277 -8.16 -5.07 23.88
CA ILE A 277 -7.67 -4.27 25.00
C ILE A 277 -8.09 -4.98 26.28
N LEU A 278 -7.15 -5.67 26.91
CA LEU A 278 -7.40 -6.46 28.10
C LEU A 278 -7.40 -5.60 29.37
N ASN A 279 -8.32 -5.91 30.28
CA ASN A 279 -8.21 -5.45 31.66
C ASN A 279 -6.91 -5.96 32.29
N LEU A 280 -6.31 -5.20 33.22
CA LEU A 280 -5.09 -5.60 33.92
C LEU A 280 -5.23 -6.95 34.64
N ASN A 281 -6.45 -7.27 35.12
CA ASN A 281 -6.78 -8.50 35.82
C ASN A 281 -7.28 -9.62 34.88
N ALA A 282 -7.23 -9.41 33.57
CA ALA A 282 -7.65 -10.38 32.57
C ALA A 282 -6.45 -11.08 31.91
N THR A 283 -6.65 -12.33 31.52
CA THR A 283 -5.64 -13.13 30.81
C THR A 283 -6.32 -13.91 29.70
N ALA A 284 -5.87 -13.73 28.46
CA ALA A 284 -6.26 -14.58 27.33
C ALA A 284 -5.54 -15.93 27.47
N ILE A 285 -6.23 -16.93 28.00
CA ILE A 285 -5.66 -18.27 28.25
C ILE A 285 -5.68 -19.14 26.97
N GLU A 286 -6.60 -18.87 26.06
CA GLU A 286 -6.62 -19.40 24.69
C GLU A 286 -7.09 -18.28 23.75
N SER A 287 -6.94 -18.44 22.43
CA SER A 287 -7.33 -17.41 21.44
C SER A 287 -8.75 -16.89 21.62
N TYR A 288 -9.71 -17.76 21.97
CA TYR A 288 -11.11 -17.39 22.22
C TYR A 288 -11.58 -17.82 23.60
N LYS A 289 -10.67 -17.77 24.59
CA LYS A 289 -10.98 -17.99 26.01
C LYS A 289 -10.25 -16.97 26.89
N LEU A 290 -11.02 -16.14 27.58
CA LEU A 290 -10.54 -15.08 28.47
C LEU A 290 -10.91 -15.41 29.91
N ARG A 291 -9.95 -15.26 30.83
CA ARG A 291 -10.19 -15.36 32.27
C ARG A 291 -10.00 -13.99 32.91
N LEU A 292 -10.99 -13.50 33.64
CA LEU A 292 -10.95 -12.27 34.42
C LEU A 292 -11.02 -12.61 35.91
N VAL A 293 -10.08 -12.12 36.72
CA VAL A 293 -9.98 -12.41 38.16
C VAL A 293 -10.05 -11.09 38.94
N THR A 294 -11.22 -10.71 39.45
CA THR A 294 -11.39 -9.39 40.08
C THR A 294 -12.48 -9.34 41.14
N ASN A 295 -12.23 -8.67 42.25
CA ASN A 295 -13.26 -8.45 43.29
C ASN A 295 -14.07 -7.17 43.08
N THR A 296 -13.82 -6.40 42.01
CA THR A 296 -14.57 -5.19 41.65
C THR A 296 -15.62 -5.50 40.59
N VAL A 297 -16.73 -4.77 40.61
CA VAL A 297 -17.73 -4.76 39.54
C VAL A 297 -17.24 -3.95 38.33
N ASP A 298 -17.90 -4.09 37.18
CA ASP A 298 -17.64 -3.33 35.95
C ASP A 298 -16.19 -3.37 35.42
N SER A 299 -15.48 -4.47 35.67
CA SER A 299 -14.18 -4.73 35.04
C SER A 299 -14.38 -5.37 33.68
N TYR A 300 -13.85 -4.76 32.62
CA TYR A 300 -14.04 -5.25 31.26
C TYR A 300 -12.76 -5.25 30.42
N SER A 301 -12.73 -6.18 29.47
CA SER A 301 -11.83 -6.17 28.31
C SER A 301 -12.66 -5.88 27.06
N THR A 302 -12.10 -5.21 26.05
CA THR A 302 -12.87 -4.78 24.89
C THR A 302 -12.20 -5.00 23.55
N ALA A 303 -13.00 -5.27 22.52
CA ALA A 303 -12.62 -5.21 21.12
C ALA A 303 -13.51 -4.25 20.34
N ARG A 304 -12.88 -3.45 19.48
CA ARG A 304 -13.57 -2.55 18.55
C ARG A 304 -13.56 -3.13 17.15
N VAL A 305 -14.74 -3.28 16.56
CA VAL A 305 -14.92 -3.93 15.26
C VAL A 305 -15.62 -2.98 14.30
N ALA A 306 -15.08 -2.83 13.09
CA ALA A 306 -15.68 -2.01 12.05
C ALA A 306 -16.99 -2.63 11.55
N VAL A 307 -18.03 -1.81 11.42
CA VAL A 307 -19.36 -2.23 10.97
C VAL A 307 -19.95 -1.23 9.99
N LEU A 308 -20.90 -1.70 9.19
CA LEU A 308 -21.73 -0.86 8.34
C LEU A 308 -22.94 -0.29 9.10
N PRO A 309 -23.35 0.95 8.79
CA PRO A 309 -24.57 1.55 9.32
C PRO A 309 -25.82 0.85 8.78
N ASP A 310 -26.93 0.94 9.52
CA ASP A 310 -28.24 0.38 9.15
C ASP A 310 -28.26 -1.13 8.84
N ARG A 311 -27.38 -1.91 9.48
CA ARG A 311 -27.27 -3.37 9.28
C ARG A 311 -27.56 -4.16 10.54
N HIS A 312 -28.12 -5.35 10.36
CA HIS A 312 -28.33 -6.31 11.44
C HIS A 312 -27.06 -7.10 11.71
N TYR A 313 -26.70 -7.21 12.98
CA TYR A 313 -25.67 -8.08 13.48
C TYR A 313 -26.22 -8.91 14.64
N THR A 314 -25.64 -10.09 14.84
CA THR A 314 -25.94 -10.96 15.97
C THR A 314 -24.64 -11.23 16.73
N LEU A 315 -24.65 -10.94 18.04
CA LEU A 315 -23.58 -11.32 18.96
C LEU A 315 -24.02 -12.58 19.72
N SER A 316 -23.13 -13.56 19.84
CA SER A 316 -23.31 -14.78 20.61
C SER A 316 -22.02 -15.17 21.31
N GLY A 317 -22.11 -16.08 22.27
CA GLY A 317 -20.95 -16.63 22.98
C GLY A 317 -21.32 -17.13 24.37
N ASP A 318 -20.34 -17.71 25.06
CA ASP A 318 -20.49 -18.13 26.45
C ASP A 318 -19.79 -17.12 27.37
N PRO A 319 -20.53 -16.23 28.05
CA PRO A 319 -19.92 -15.25 28.94
C PRO A 319 -19.67 -15.81 30.36
N GLY A 320 -19.94 -17.09 30.60
CA GLY A 320 -19.89 -17.70 31.93
C GLY A 320 -20.78 -16.97 32.92
N SER A 321 -20.21 -16.54 34.05
CA SER A 321 -20.89 -15.72 35.07
C SER A 321 -20.89 -14.21 34.79
N GLY A 322 -20.28 -13.78 33.67
CA GLY A 322 -20.24 -12.39 33.23
C GLY A 322 -21.20 -12.14 32.06
N ASN A 323 -20.93 -11.06 31.33
CA ASN A 323 -21.73 -10.59 30.19
C ASN A 323 -20.83 -10.26 29.01
N TYR A 324 -21.35 -10.42 27.78
CA TYR A 324 -20.86 -9.67 26.64
C TYR A 324 -21.79 -8.50 26.33
N GLU A 325 -21.26 -7.29 26.20
CA GLU A 325 -22.03 -6.07 25.94
C GLU A 325 -21.69 -5.47 24.59
N VAL A 326 -22.65 -4.75 24.00
CA VAL A 326 -22.50 -4.13 22.68
C VAL A 326 -22.88 -2.65 22.71
N TYR A 327 -21.92 -1.84 22.30
CA TYR A 327 -22.08 -0.40 22.12
C TYR A 327 -21.75 0.00 20.67
N ALA A 328 -22.59 0.81 20.04
CA ALA A 328 -22.27 1.47 18.78
C ALA A 328 -21.43 2.72 19.03
N CYS A 329 -20.43 2.92 18.18
CA CYS A 329 -19.57 4.10 18.16
C CYS A 329 -19.52 4.73 16.77
N ASP A 330 -19.29 6.05 16.73
CA ASP A 330 -19.02 6.78 15.50
C ASP A 330 -17.59 6.56 15.00
N SER A 331 -17.20 7.24 13.92
CA SER A 331 -15.86 7.13 13.33
C SER A 331 -14.73 7.66 14.24
N GLY A 332 -15.05 8.51 15.23
CA GLY A 332 -14.15 9.02 16.26
C GLY A 332 -14.10 8.16 17.52
N TYR A 333 -14.77 7.00 17.53
CA TYR A 333 -14.96 6.12 18.69
C TYR A 333 -15.82 6.72 19.81
N ASN A 334 -16.60 7.77 19.53
CA ASN A 334 -17.55 8.29 20.50
C ASN A 334 -18.75 7.37 20.59
N PHE A 335 -19.26 7.18 21.80
CA PHE A 335 -20.44 6.38 22.07
C PHE A 335 -21.69 6.97 21.40
N ILE A 336 -22.46 6.13 20.69
CA ILE A 336 -23.74 6.48 20.08
C ILE A 336 -24.90 5.84 20.85
N LYS A 337 -24.86 4.50 21.02
CA LYS A 337 -26.01 3.72 21.51
C LYS A 337 -25.59 2.37 22.10
N GLU A 338 -26.22 1.96 23.20
CA GLU A 338 -26.12 0.60 23.77
C GLU A 338 -27.25 -0.27 23.21
N PHE A 339 -26.96 -1.55 22.89
CA PHE A 339 -27.97 -2.50 22.38
C PHE A 339 -28.44 -3.54 23.38
N GLY A 340 -27.62 -3.85 24.39
CA GLY A 340 -27.90 -4.88 25.39
C GLY A 340 -26.71 -5.82 25.61
N GLN A 341 -27.01 -7.00 26.15
CA GLN A 341 -26.00 -7.95 26.64
C GLN A 341 -26.35 -9.41 26.35
N VAL A 342 -25.32 -10.20 26.04
CA VAL A 342 -25.36 -11.67 26.06
C VAL A 342 -25.07 -12.14 27.48
N LEU A 343 -25.98 -12.96 28.00
CA LEU A 343 -25.95 -13.62 29.29
C LEU A 343 -25.99 -15.13 29.07
N ALA A 344 -25.61 -15.91 30.08
CA ALA A 344 -25.79 -17.36 30.05
C ALA A 344 -27.25 -17.78 29.76
N SER A 345 -28.24 -16.95 30.09
CA SER A 345 -29.67 -17.25 29.90
C SER A 345 -30.20 -17.03 28.48
N ASN A 346 -29.57 -16.17 27.66
CA ASN A 346 -30.06 -15.85 26.30
C ASN A 346 -29.11 -16.32 25.18
N SER A 347 -27.83 -16.60 25.49
CA SER A 347 -26.79 -17.11 24.57
C SER A 347 -26.48 -16.22 23.33
N SER A 348 -27.35 -15.28 22.96
CA SER A 348 -27.16 -14.33 21.86
C SER A 348 -28.07 -13.10 21.96
N ILE A 349 -27.72 -12.04 21.22
CA ILE A 349 -28.55 -10.86 20.98
C ILE A 349 -28.42 -10.40 19.52
N THR A 350 -29.53 -9.91 18.95
CA THR A 350 -29.57 -9.35 17.59
C THR A 350 -29.97 -7.88 17.64
N PHE A 351 -29.29 -7.03 16.88
CA PHE A 351 -29.53 -5.60 16.85
C PHE A 351 -29.24 -5.00 15.48
N LYS A 352 -29.77 -3.80 15.22
CA LYS A 352 -29.52 -3.01 14.00
C LYS A 352 -28.68 -1.78 14.31
N THR A 353 -27.56 -1.61 13.61
CA THR A 353 -26.69 -0.43 13.77
C THR A 353 -27.39 0.87 13.35
N PRO A 354 -27.20 1.99 14.09
CA PRO A 354 -27.60 3.33 13.65
C PRO A 354 -26.99 3.72 12.30
N ASN A 355 -27.59 4.73 11.66
CA ASN A 355 -27.10 5.27 10.38
C ASN A 355 -25.72 5.96 10.46
N THR A 356 -25.26 6.33 11.66
CA THR A 356 -23.95 6.96 11.92
C THR A 356 -22.92 5.99 12.52
N ALA A 357 -23.29 4.74 12.77
CA ALA A 357 -22.39 3.78 13.40
C ALA A 357 -21.27 3.35 12.43
N SER A 358 -20.02 3.43 12.89
CA SER A 358 -18.83 2.97 12.17
C SER A 358 -18.13 1.80 12.87
N TYR A 359 -18.29 1.71 14.19
CA TYR A 359 -17.70 0.64 15.01
C TYR A 359 -18.71 0.09 16.02
N LEU A 360 -18.49 -1.16 16.41
CA LEU A 360 -19.04 -1.73 17.65
C LEU A 360 -17.91 -1.90 18.66
N ASP A 361 -18.11 -1.45 19.88
CA ASP A 361 -17.28 -1.73 21.06
C ASP A 361 -17.92 -2.92 21.79
N ILE A 362 -17.27 -4.08 21.72
CA ILE A 362 -17.74 -5.33 22.32
C ILE A 362 -16.95 -5.60 23.59
N ARG A 363 -17.65 -5.65 24.73
CA ARG A 363 -17.02 -5.78 26.05
C ARG A 363 -17.30 -7.15 26.66
N ALA A 364 -16.27 -7.81 27.16
CA ALA A 364 -16.37 -8.94 28.06
C ALA A 364 -16.23 -8.40 29.49
N THR A 365 -17.32 -8.40 30.26
CA THR A 365 -17.41 -7.70 31.55
C THR A 365 -18.04 -8.58 32.63
N ASN A 366 -17.67 -8.37 33.88
CA ASN A 366 -18.39 -8.95 35.00
C ASN A 366 -19.60 -8.10 35.46
N ARG A 367 -19.82 -6.91 34.85
CA ARG A 367 -20.88 -5.92 35.10
C ARG A 367 -21.36 -5.90 36.56
N ASN A 368 -22.39 -6.68 36.88
CA ASN A 368 -23.10 -6.64 38.15
C ASN A 368 -22.55 -7.59 39.23
N THR A 369 -21.57 -8.43 38.91
CA THR A 369 -21.09 -9.51 39.79
C THR A 369 -19.62 -9.34 40.11
N ALA A 370 -19.30 -8.90 41.33
CA ALA A 370 -17.95 -9.03 41.87
C ALA A 370 -17.62 -10.53 41.93
N SER A 371 -16.64 -10.98 41.15
CA SER A 371 -16.35 -12.41 40.96
C SER A 371 -14.86 -12.68 41.01
N ILE A 372 -14.43 -13.52 41.96
CA ILE A 372 -13.02 -13.93 42.08
C ILE A 372 -12.51 -14.53 40.76
N ALA A 373 -13.36 -15.14 39.94
CA ALA A 373 -13.01 -15.51 38.57
C ALA A 373 -14.25 -15.64 37.66
N THR A 374 -14.20 -15.03 36.47
CA THR A 374 -15.16 -15.22 35.37
C THR A 374 -14.40 -15.67 34.12
N THR A 375 -14.98 -16.63 33.38
CA THR A 375 -14.41 -17.10 32.10
C THR A 375 -15.38 -16.78 30.97
N PHE A 376 -14.86 -16.18 29.91
CA PHE A 376 -15.56 -15.83 28.69
C PHE A 376 -15.00 -16.69 27.56
N SER A 377 -15.87 -17.36 26.82
CA SER A 377 -15.48 -18.28 25.75
C SER A 377 -16.25 -18.02 24.48
N GLN A 378 -15.60 -18.30 23.35
CA GLN A 378 -16.22 -18.44 22.03
C GLN A 378 -17.14 -17.26 21.62
N PRO A 379 -16.73 -15.98 21.80
CA PRO A 379 -17.53 -14.88 21.32
C PRO A 379 -17.58 -14.88 19.79
N MET A 380 -18.76 -14.67 19.24
CA MET A 380 -19.00 -14.56 17.80
C MET A 380 -19.92 -13.39 17.49
N LEU A 381 -19.42 -12.47 16.67
CA LEU A 381 -20.22 -11.42 16.05
C LEU A 381 -20.35 -11.73 14.56
N ASN A 382 -21.58 -11.96 14.08
CA ASN A 382 -21.84 -12.22 12.67
C ASN A 382 -22.83 -11.23 12.08
N LEU A 383 -22.73 -11.03 10.76
CA LEU A 383 -23.75 -10.33 9.98
C LEU A 383 -25.06 -11.13 9.94
N GLY A 384 -26.19 -10.42 9.99
CA GLY A 384 -27.53 -11.00 9.88
C GLY A 384 -28.27 -11.09 11.20
N THR A 385 -29.46 -11.68 11.15
CA THR A 385 -30.43 -11.71 12.25
C THR A 385 -30.39 -12.98 13.10
N ALA A 386 -29.65 -14.00 12.66
CA ALA A 386 -29.53 -15.28 13.34
C ALA A 386 -28.11 -15.51 13.86
N ALA A 387 -28.01 -16.08 15.05
CA ALA A 387 -26.74 -16.51 15.62
C ALA A 387 -26.21 -17.71 14.84
N LYS A 388 -24.91 -17.70 14.55
CA LYS A 388 -24.24 -18.80 13.86
C LYS A 388 -23.38 -19.62 14.83
N PRO A 389 -23.05 -20.89 14.49
CA PRO A 389 -22.10 -21.67 15.29
C PRO A 389 -20.74 -20.97 15.37
N PHE A 390 -20.12 -21.00 16.54
CA PHE A 390 -18.83 -20.37 16.76
C PHE A 390 -17.77 -20.91 15.78
N GLN A 391 -17.00 -19.98 15.22
CA GLN A 391 -15.74 -20.27 14.54
C GLN A 391 -14.74 -19.14 14.80
N PRO A 392 -13.43 -19.44 14.74
CA PRO A 392 -12.40 -18.42 14.75
C PRO A 392 -12.57 -17.41 13.60
N ARG A 393 -12.20 -16.15 13.82
CA ARG A 393 -12.08 -15.16 12.74
C ARG A 393 -11.00 -15.59 11.78
N ASN A 394 -11.35 -15.64 10.50
CA ASN A 394 -10.46 -15.99 9.42
C ASN A 394 -10.65 -14.97 8.29
N ASP A 395 -9.79 -13.95 8.28
CA ASP A 395 -9.80 -12.90 7.27
C ASP A 395 -8.98 -13.36 6.06
N ASP A 396 -9.53 -13.11 4.87
CA ASP A 396 -8.82 -13.27 3.60
C ASP A 396 -8.36 -11.89 3.11
N TYR A 397 -7.30 -11.85 2.32
CA TYR A 397 -6.83 -10.61 1.71
C TYR A 397 -6.25 -10.84 0.32
N LEU A 398 -6.31 -9.82 -0.53
CA LEU A 398 -5.66 -9.77 -1.83
C LEU A 398 -5.04 -8.40 -2.01
N PHE A 399 -3.72 -8.33 -2.03
CA PHE A 399 -2.93 -7.10 -2.09
C PHE A 399 -2.16 -7.00 -3.41
N PHE A 400 -2.16 -5.82 -4.03
CA PHE A 400 -1.41 -5.53 -5.26
C PHE A 400 -0.35 -4.45 -5.01
N PRO A 401 0.78 -4.78 -4.34
CA PRO A 401 1.74 -3.77 -3.89
C PRO A 401 2.45 -3.05 -5.05
N ASN A 402 2.56 -1.73 -4.93
CA ASN A 402 3.24 -0.84 -5.89
C ASN A 402 2.64 -0.86 -7.30
N VAL A 403 1.41 -1.36 -7.46
CA VAL A 403 0.71 -1.35 -8.74
C VAL A 403 -0.02 -0.03 -8.90
N GLN A 404 0.39 0.75 -9.90
CA GLN A 404 -0.26 1.99 -10.30
C GLN A 404 -1.14 1.75 -11.54
N LEU A 405 -2.40 2.18 -11.51
CA LEU A 405 -3.35 2.05 -12.62
C LEU A 405 -3.95 3.42 -12.96
N ALA A 406 -3.56 3.97 -14.10
CA ALA A 406 -3.97 5.29 -14.56
C ALA A 406 -5.11 5.24 -15.60
N SER A 407 -5.74 6.39 -15.81
CA SER A 407 -6.68 6.64 -16.92
C SER A 407 -6.52 8.04 -17.49
N ASN A 408 -7.16 8.30 -18.63
CA ASN A 408 -7.52 9.67 -18.99
C ASN A 408 -8.70 10.17 -18.13
N VAL A 409 -8.98 11.47 -18.22
CA VAL A 409 -9.93 12.16 -17.32
C VAL A 409 -11.36 11.62 -17.46
N ASP A 410 -11.81 11.30 -18.69
CA ASP A 410 -13.16 10.79 -18.94
C ASP A 410 -13.31 9.27 -18.71
N GLY A 411 -12.21 8.57 -18.40
CA GLY A 411 -12.20 7.14 -18.14
C GLY A 411 -12.42 6.25 -19.38
N THR A 412 -12.34 6.78 -20.59
CA THR A 412 -12.48 5.99 -21.83
C THR A 412 -11.23 5.18 -22.17
N VAL A 413 -10.05 5.62 -21.71
CA VAL A 413 -8.78 4.91 -21.84
C VAL A 413 -8.17 4.74 -20.45
N TYR A 414 -7.83 3.50 -20.09
CA TYR A 414 -7.31 3.16 -18.77
C TYR A 414 -6.35 1.98 -18.82
N ASP A 415 -5.43 1.95 -17.88
CA ASP A 415 -4.69 0.74 -17.51
C ASP A 415 -5.67 -0.30 -16.98
N THR A 416 -5.40 -1.58 -17.22
CA THR A 416 -6.25 -2.67 -16.72
C THR A 416 -5.39 -3.69 -15.98
N LEU A 417 -5.73 -3.95 -14.72
CA LEU A 417 -5.27 -5.14 -14.02
C LEU A 417 -6.23 -6.27 -14.31
N PHE A 418 -5.73 -7.45 -14.66
CA PHE A 418 -6.56 -8.63 -14.89
C PHE A 418 -5.85 -9.93 -14.46
N GLN A 419 -6.66 -10.92 -14.10
CA GLN A 419 -6.21 -12.26 -13.77
C GLN A 419 -6.17 -13.15 -15.02
N ARG A 420 -5.13 -13.97 -15.17
CA ARG A 420 -5.00 -15.01 -16.20
C ARG A 420 -4.02 -16.08 -15.73
N ASP A 421 -4.39 -17.35 -15.84
CA ASP A 421 -3.56 -18.52 -15.48
C ASP A 421 -3.02 -18.47 -14.04
N GLY A 422 -3.89 -18.19 -13.07
CA GLY A 422 -3.53 -18.09 -11.64
C GLY A 422 -2.56 -16.94 -11.28
N LYS A 423 -2.28 -16.07 -12.24
CA LYS A 423 -1.40 -14.89 -12.13
C LYS A 423 -2.15 -13.62 -12.43
N PHE A 424 -1.52 -12.49 -12.11
CA PHE A 424 -2.05 -11.17 -12.38
C PHE A 424 -1.16 -10.40 -13.33
N TRP A 425 -1.80 -9.61 -14.17
CA TRP A 425 -1.17 -8.85 -15.23
C TRP A 425 -1.70 -7.43 -15.23
N LYS A 426 -0.84 -6.48 -15.61
CA LYS A 426 -1.23 -5.11 -15.92
C LYS A 426 -1.07 -4.87 -17.40
N GLN A 427 -2.14 -4.50 -18.08
CA GLN A 427 -2.09 -3.86 -19.38
C GLN A 427 -1.96 -2.34 -19.19
N ALA A 428 -0.78 -1.80 -19.42
CA ALA A 428 -0.51 -0.37 -19.32
C ALA A 428 -0.84 0.34 -20.64
N ARG A 429 -1.64 1.39 -20.53
CA ARG A 429 -1.96 2.39 -21.57
C ARG A 429 -1.33 3.74 -21.26
N PHE A 430 -0.88 3.95 -20.02
CA PHE A 430 -0.22 5.17 -19.58
C PHE A 430 1.15 4.88 -19.01
N LYS A 431 2.02 5.89 -19.10
CA LYS A 431 3.35 5.89 -18.48
C LYS A 431 3.52 7.16 -17.66
N THR A 432 4.15 7.00 -16.50
CA THR A 432 4.56 8.09 -15.62
C THR A 432 6.08 8.13 -15.53
N MET A 433 6.66 9.32 -15.47
CA MET A 433 8.10 9.50 -15.28
C MET A 433 8.42 10.83 -14.62
N ASP A 434 9.55 10.87 -13.90
CA ASP A 434 10.12 12.10 -13.42
C ASP A 434 10.82 12.83 -14.57
N LEU A 435 10.61 14.14 -14.63
CA LEU A 435 11.22 15.07 -15.56
C LEU A 435 12.33 15.83 -14.82
N ASP A 436 13.47 15.16 -14.65
CA ASP A 436 14.64 15.69 -13.94
C ASP A 436 15.80 16.03 -14.89
N GLY A 437 16.90 16.53 -14.32
CA GLY A 437 18.10 16.90 -15.07
C GLY A 437 18.88 15.73 -15.68
N SER A 438 18.56 14.47 -15.34
CA SER A 438 19.21 13.30 -15.93
C SER A 438 18.80 13.08 -17.40
N LEU A 439 17.70 13.69 -17.82
CA LEU A 439 17.19 13.60 -19.19
C LEU A 439 17.96 14.51 -20.16
N GLY A 440 17.95 14.14 -21.45
CA GLY A 440 18.60 14.87 -22.53
C GLY A 440 17.87 16.15 -22.94
N TRP A 441 17.75 17.12 -22.05
CA TRP A 441 17.10 18.40 -22.30
C TRP A 441 17.88 19.26 -23.32
N ARG A 442 17.14 19.95 -24.19
CA ARG A 442 17.70 20.97 -25.11
C ARG A 442 16.78 22.17 -25.25
N LEU A 443 17.35 23.31 -25.66
CA LEU A 443 16.58 24.49 -26.02
C LEU A 443 15.93 24.28 -27.39
N TYR A 444 14.64 24.58 -27.51
CA TYR A 444 13.89 24.57 -28.76
C TYR A 444 13.70 25.98 -29.31
N GLN A 445 13.23 26.92 -28.48
CA GLN A 445 12.89 28.26 -28.90
C GLN A 445 12.96 29.26 -27.74
N ASP A 446 13.21 30.53 -28.08
CA ASP A 446 13.14 31.68 -27.19
C ASP A 446 11.77 32.35 -27.22
N GLY A 447 11.24 32.70 -26.04
CA GLY A 447 10.04 33.52 -25.86
C GLY A 447 10.36 34.79 -25.05
N SER A 448 9.41 35.72 -25.00
CA SER A 448 9.50 36.88 -24.09
C SER A 448 9.03 36.45 -22.70
N GLY A 449 9.91 36.49 -21.71
CA GLY A 449 9.64 36.07 -20.33
C GLY A 449 9.75 34.57 -20.08
N TYR A 450 10.09 33.76 -21.09
CA TYR A 450 10.21 32.29 -20.98
C TYR A 450 11.12 31.67 -22.03
N ARG A 451 11.54 30.43 -21.78
CA ARG A 451 12.25 29.55 -22.74
C ARG A 451 11.43 28.31 -23.04
N VAL A 452 11.50 27.80 -24.27
CA VAL A 452 10.92 26.50 -24.65
C VAL A 452 12.04 25.46 -24.63
N VAL A 453 11.92 24.49 -23.75
CA VAL A 453 12.84 23.35 -23.63
C VAL A 453 12.14 22.06 -24.03
N GLU A 454 12.90 21.08 -24.49
CA GLU A 454 12.33 19.81 -24.94
C GLU A 454 13.17 18.59 -24.60
N ILE A 455 12.48 17.44 -24.53
CA ILE A 455 13.05 16.10 -24.40
C ILE A 455 12.41 15.16 -25.41
N SER A 456 13.10 14.05 -25.71
CA SER A 456 12.57 12.99 -26.57
C SER A 456 11.54 12.13 -25.82
N ILE A 457 10.36 11.96 -26.42
CA ILE A 457 9.32 11.01 -26.00
C ILE A 457 8.84 10.29 -27.27
N THR A 458 9.29 9.05 -27.46
CA THR A 458 9.09 8.30 -28.71
C THR A 458 7.88 7.36 -28.69
N ASP A 459 7.39 7.02 -27.50
CA ASP A 459 6.33 6.05 -27.24
C ASP A 459 4.99 6.71 -26.89
N GLY A 460 4.88 8.05 -26.95
CA GLY A 460 3.68 8.80 -26.54
C GLY A 460 2.75 9.25 -27.67
N LEU A 461 1.46 9.42 -27.35
CA LEU A 461 0.47 10.04 -28.23
C LEU A 461 0.42 11.56 -28.04
N SER A 462 0.20 12.29 -29.13
CA SER A 462 0.11 13.76 -29.09
C SER A 462 -1.01 14.24 -28.15
N ASN A 463 -0.77 15.36 -27.46
CA ASN A 463 -1.76 16.07 -26.64
C ASN A 463 -2.33 15.24 -25.48
N THR A 464 -1.62 14.19 -25.04
CA THR A 464 -2.03 13.33 -23.92
C THR A 464 -1.24 13.59 -22.64
N GLU A 465 -0.33 14.55 -22.67
CA GLU A 465 0.53 14.87 -21.54
C GLU A 465 -0.25 15.52 -20.39
N LYS A 466 0.15 15.16 -19.18
CA LYS A 466 -0.13 15.87 -17.94
C LYS A 466 1.20 16.13 -17.27
N VAL A 467 1.61 17.39 -17.24
CA VAL A 467 2.86 17.81 -16.62
C VAL A 467 2.56 18.48 -15.28
N ILE A 468 3.27 18.03 -14.25
CA ILE A 468 3.18 18.56 -12.89
C ILE A 468 4.51 19.25 -12.61
N LYS A 469 4.47 20.53 -12.27
CA LYS A 469 5.64 21.31 -11.88
C LYS A 469 6.17 20.85 -10.53
N TYR A 470 7.44 21.13 -10.23
CA TYR A 470 8.07 20.80 -8.94
C TYR A 470 7.27 21.30 -7.72
N ASP A 471 6.53 22.40 -7.87
CA ASP A 471 5.72 23.01 -6.83
C ASP A 471 4.27 22.49 -6.80
N GLY A 472 3.95 21.48 -7.60
CA GLY A 472 2.64 20.86 -7.71
C GLY A 472 1.70 21.52 -8.73
N LYS A 473 2.07 22.63 -9.38
CA LYS A 473 1.21 23.28 -10.38
C LYS A 473 0.97 22.35 -11.58
N ILE A 474 -0.29 22.25 -12.01
CA ILE A 474 -0.64 21.53 -13.25
C ILE A 474 -0.34 22.43 -14.45
N ILE A 475 0.56 21.98 -15.30
CA ILE A 475 0.93 22.68 -16.53
C ILE A 475 -0.12 22.36 -17.62
N PRO A 476 -0.84 23.36 -18.15
CA PRO A 476 -1.81 23.14 -19.22
C PRO A 476 -1.15 22.68 -20.52
N HIS A 477 -1.91 21.90 -21.28
CA HIS A 477 -1.69 21.68 -22.70
C HIS A 477 -2.09 22.94 -23.48
N VAL A 478 -1.18 23.52 -24.26
CA VAL A 478 -1.47 24.70 -25.10
C VAL A 478 -0.75 24.58 -26.45
N PHE A 479 -1.47 24.88 -27.53
CA PHE A 479 -0.91 24.97 -28.88
C PHE A 479 -1.49 26.17 -29.64
N PRO A 480 -0.64 27.04 -30.24
CA PRO A 480 0.83 27.08 -30.09
C PRO A 480 1.27 27.52 -28.67
N LEU A 481 2.49 27.16 -28.28
CA LEU A 481 3.10 27.64 -27.02
C LEU A 481 3.33 29.15 -27.13
N THR A 482 2.70 29.91 -26.23
CA THR A 482 2.67 31.39 -26.29
C THR A 482 2.95 32.06 -24.94
N GLY A 483 3.04 31.29 -23.85
CA GLY A 483 3.26 31.81 -22.51
C GLY A 483 4.08 30.88 -21.61
N THR A 484 4.27 31.29 -20.36
CA THR A 484 4.96 30.52 -19.32
C THR A 484 4.14 29.31 -18.88
N ASP A 485 4.80 28.28 -18.36
CA ASP A 485 4.15 27.10 -17.78
C ASP A 485 3.11 26.46 -18.73
N GLN A 486 3.52 26.13 -19.95
CA GLN A 486 2.71 25.47 -20.97
C GLN A 486 3.44 24.25 -21.51
N SER A 487 2.69 23.22 -21.94
CA SER A 487 3.27 22.01 -22.50
C SER A 487 2.59 21.57 -23.80
N ILE A 488 3.33 20.83 -24.61
CA ILE A 488 2.80 20.05 -25.74
C ILE A 488 3.63 18.79 -25.95
N LEU A 489 2.95 17.64 -26.05
CA LEU A 489 3.53 16.40 -26.57
C LEU A 489 3.20 16.24 -28.06
N SER A 490 4.22 16.04 -28.89
CA SER A 490 4.07 15.82 -30.33
C SER A 490 4.56 14.45 -30.74
N ARG A 491 3.66 13.58 -31.20
CA ARG A 491 4.01 12.26 -31.76
C ARG A 491 4.82 12.36 -33.04
N SER A 492 4.52 13.34 -33.90
CA SER A 492 5.24 13.51 -35.17
C SER A 492 6.69 13.95 -34.95
N SER A 493 6.91 14.86 -33.99
CA SER A 493 8.25 15.34 -33.64
C SER A 493 8.95 14.46 -32.59
N ARG A 494 8.22 13.53 -31.95
CA ARG A 494 8.69 12.65 -30.86
C ARG A 494 9.28 13.40 -29.67
N VAL A 495 8.69 14.53 -29.31
CA VAL A 495 9.17 15.39 -28.22
C VAL A 495 8.05 15.88 -27.33
N LEU A 496 8.36 16.01 -26.05
CA LEU A 496 7.64 16.89 -25.13
C LEU A 496 8.32 18.25 -25.13
N ARG A 497 7.56 19.32 -25.33
CA ARG A 497 8.00 20.71 -25.16
C ARG A 497 7.36 21.30 -23.92
N LEU A 498 8.14 22.06 -23.16
CA LEU A 498 7.73 22.73 -21.94
C LEU A 498 8.24 24.18 -21.97
N THR A 499 7.38 25.14 -21.62
CA THR A 499 7.82 26.52 -21.41
C THR A 499 8.22 26.73 -19.95
N VAL A 500 9.40 27.29 -19.74
CA VAL A 500 9.98 27.58 -18.42
C VAL A 500 10.09 29.09 -18.28
N SER A 501 9.53 29.65 -17.21
CA SER A 501 9.57 31.09 -16.98
C SER A 501 10.98 31.59 -16.63
N ASN A 502 11.28 32.85 -16.95
CA ASN A 502 12.53 33.49 -16.51
C ASN A 502 12.57 33.58 -14.97
N SER A 503 11.42 33.76 -14.31
CA SER A 503 11.32 33.82 -12.85
C SER A 503 11.72 32.52 -12.15
N ASP A 504 11.46 31.37 -12.77
CA ASP A 504 11.84 30.08 -12.19
C ASP A 504 13.29 29.73 -12.54
N SER A 505 13.69 29.94 -13.79
CA SER A 505 14.99 29.50 -14.30
C SER A 505 16.13 30.47 -14.03
N GLY A 506 15.83 31.77 -13.98
CA GLY A 506 16.82 32.83 -13.98
C GLY A 506 17.38 33.18 -15.36
N TRP A 507 16.91 32.53 -16.44
CA TRP A 507 17.35 32.81 -17.80
C TRP A 507 16.66 34.06 -18.34
N GLY A 508 17.25 35.24 -18.18
CA GLY A 508 16.65 36.48 -18.67
C GLY A 508 16.55 36.54 -20.20
N ASP A 509 15.67 37.39 -20.74
CA ASP A 509 15.35 37.45 -22.18
C ASP A 509 16.57 37.73 -23.08
N LEU A 510 17.54 38.49 -22.56
CA LEU A 510 18.77 38.84 -23.25
C LEU A 510 19.84 37.74 -23.19
N TYR A 511 19.62 36.67 -22.41
CA TYR A 511 20.53 35.53 -22.36
C TYR A 511 20.46 34.71 -23.66
N LYS A 512 21.55 34.67 -24.43
CA LYS A 512 21.61 34.00 -25.75
C LYS A 512 22.41 32.70 -25.78
N ASP A 513 23.24 32.45 -24.78
CA ASP A 513 24.18 31.31 -24.81
C ASP A 513 23.59 30.01 -24.26
N LEU A 514 22.33 30.02 -23.82
CA LEU A 514 21.65 28.83 -23.26
C LEU A 514 21.65 27.63 -24.23
N SER A 515 21.57 27.89 -25.54
CA SER A 515 21.61 26.86 -26.58
C SER A 515 22.95 26.11 -26.65
N GLN A 516 24.02 26.68 -26.10
CA GLN A 516 25.37 26.11 -26.12
C GLN A 516 25.70 25.31 -24.84
N SER A 517 24.87 25.41 -23.78
CA SER A 517 25.13 24.78 -22.48
C SER A 517 23.92 23.98 -21.98
N THR A 518 23.82 22.71 -22.41
CA THR A 518 22.77 21.79 -21.92
C THR A 518 22.84 21.57 -20.41
N ASP A 519 24.00 21.78 -19.80
CA ASP A 519 24.22 21.63 -18.36
C ASP A 519 23.45 22.69 -17.55
N GLU A 520 23.24 23.89 -18.10
CA GLU A 520 22.45 24.93 -17.43
C GLU A 520 20.95 24.59 -17.42
N ILE A 521 20.44 23.98 -18.51
CA ILE A 521 19.06 23.47 -18.56
C ILE A 521 18.91 22.30 -17.59
N ARG A 522 19.90 21.39 -17.55
CA ARG A 522 19.95 20.29 -16.59
C ARG A 522 19.90 20.79 -15.15
N ALA A 523 20.67 21.82 -14.79
CA ALA A 523 20.68 22.39 -13.45
C ALA A 523 19.29 22.88 -13.00
N TYR A 524 18.50 23.46 -13.92
CA TYR A 524 17.12 23.85 -13.63
C TYR A 524 16.24 22.65 -13.26
N PHE A 525 16.30 21.58 -14.03
CA PHE A 525 15.55 20.35 -13.73
C PHE A 525 16.16 19.52 -12.59
N PHE A 526 17.29 19.96 -12.03
CA PHE A 526 17.81 19.52 -10.73
C PHE A 526 17.44 20.45 -9.58
N GLY A 527 16.65 21.51 -9.82
CA GLY A 527 16.12 22.38 -8.78
C GLY A 527 16.94 23.63 -8.51
N TYR A 528 17.84 24.01 -9.41
CA TYR A 528 18.64 25.23 -9.29
C TYR A 528 18.12 26.35 -10.17
N LYS A 529 18.17 27.57 -9.65
CA LYS A 529 17.92 28.81 -10.38
C LYS A 529 19.25 29.51 -10.67
N MET A 530 19.40 30.02 -11.88
CA MET A 530 20.54 30.86 -12.26
C MET A 530 20.31 32.31 -11.78
N TYR A 531 21.37 32.99 -11.34
CA TYR A 531 21.33 34.41 -11.01
C TYR A 531 22.70 35.06 -11.22
N VAL A 532 22.79 36.37 -10.97
CA VAL A 532 24.04 37.13 -11.03
C VAL A 532 24.77 37.03 -9.68
N ALA A 533 25.99 36.48 -9.67
CA ALA A 533 26.80 36.30 -8.47
C ALA A 533 26.96 37.61 -7.68
N GLY A 534 26.80 37.54 -6.36
CA GLY A 534 26.83 38.71 -5.47
C GLY A 534 25.57 39.59 -5.49
N GLY A 535 24.56 39.24 -6.31
CA GLY A 535 23.25 39.90 -6.36
C GLY A 535 22.12 39.06 -5.74
N SER A 536 20.88 39.57 -5.83
CA SER A 536 19.69 38.81 -5.44
C SER A 536 19.39 37.68 -6.44
N ALA A 537 18.95 36.52 -5.94
CA ALA A 537 18.46 35.42 -6.75
C ALA A 537 17.17 35.75 -7.56
N ASP A 538 16.54 36.89 -7.28
CA ASP A 538 15.40 37.40 -8.05
C ASP A 538 15.83 38.12 -9.35
N VAL A 539 17.11 38.47 -9.48
CA VAL A 539 17.64 39.13 -10.68
C VAL A 539 18.06 38.08 -11.70
N HIS A 540 17.35 38.03 -12.83
CA HIS A 540 17.66 37.12 -13.93
C HIS A 540 18.98 37.48 -14.61
N PHE A 541 19.73 36.46 -15.04
CA PHE A 541 20.96 36.64 -15.79
C PHE A 541 20.64 37.09 -17.23
N ASN A 542 21.24 38.21 -17.67
CA ASN A 542 21.01 38.84 -18.98
C ASN A 542 22.33 39.11 -19.71
N ASN A 543 23.23 38.11 -19.80
CA ASN A 543 24.54 38.23 -20.46
C ASN A 543 25.49 39.29 -19.84
N SER A 544 25.32 39.62 -18.56
CA SER A 544 26.18 40.55 -17.83
C SER A 544 26.40 40.08 -16.39
N GLY A 545 27.61 40.27 -15.86
CA GLY A 545 28.04 39.76 -14.56
C GLY A 545 28.54 38.31 -14.62
N THR A 546 28.77 37.72 -13.45
CA THR A 546 29.18 36.30 -13.31
C THR A 546 27.95 35.43 -13.02
N LYS A 547 27.79 34.31 -13.74
CA LYS A 547 26.71 33.35 -13.48
C LYS A 547 26.94 32.63 -12.16
N ALA A 548 25.88 32.46 -11.38
CA ALA A 548 25.87 31.61 -10.19
C ALA A 548 24.54 30.86 -10.07
N TRP A 549 24.49 29.85 -9.21
CA TRP A 549 23.31 29.00 -8.98
C TRP A 549 22.89 29.01 -7.52
N ALA A 550 21.58 28.97 -7.30
CA ALA A 550 21.00 28.81 -5.97
C ALA A 550 19.82 27.83 -6.03
N TYR A 551 19.57 27.11 -4.95
CA TYR A 551 18.37 26.28 -4.81
C TYR A 551 17.48 26.81 -3.68
N ARG A 552 16.20 26.47 -3.72
CA ARG A 552 15.25 26.88 -2.69
C ARG A 552 15.34 25.95 -1.48
N LYS A 553 15.56 26.53 -0.30
CA LYS A 553 15.51 25.81 0.98
C LYS A 553 14.07 25.51 1.38
N ALA A 554 13.91 24.59 2.32
CA ALA A 554 12.60 24.26 2.91
C ALA A 554 11.94 25.47 3.62
N ASP A 555 12.73 26.42 4.13
CA ASP A 555 12.25 27.67 4.75
C ASP A 555 11.81 28.74 3.73
N GLY A 556 11.83 28.42 2.43
CA GLY A 556 11.44 29.31 1.34
C GLY A 556 12.53 30.26 0.85
N GLY A 557 13.66 30.37 1.56
CA GLY A 557 14.81 31.17 1.17
C GLY A 557 15.69 30.51 0.11
N TRP A 558 16.61 31.29 -0.47
CA TRP A 558 17.58 30.80 -1.45
C TRP A 558 18.90 30.39 -0.79
N GLN A 559 19.51 29.30 -1.26
CA GLN A 559 20.84 28.86 -0.87
C GLN A 559 21.78 28.91 -2.08
N ASP A 560 22.75 29.81 -2.02
CA ASP A 560 23.85 29.94 -2.99
C ASP A 560 24.73 28.69 -2.98
N VAL A 561 25.09 28.19 -4.17
CA VAL A 561 26.01 27.06 -4.38
C VAL A 561 27.21 27.40 -5.28
N GLY A 562 27.43 28.68 -5.55
CA GLY A 562 28.59 29.20 -6.27
C GLY A 562 28.42 29.29 -7.78
N VAL A 563 29.57 29.38 -8.47
CA VAL A 563 29.70 29.70 -9.91
C VAL A 563 29.97 28.48 -10.80
N ASN A 564 29.87 27.28 -10.24
CA ASN A 564 29.97 26.05 -11.02
C ASN A 564 28.56 25.52 -11.30
N VAL A 565 28.30 25.10 -12.54
CA VAL A 565 27.01 24.52 -12.93
C VAL A 565 26.75 23.25 -12.11
N PRO A 566 25.64 23.15 -11.36
CA PRO A 566 25.32 21.95 -10.60
C PRO A 566 25.01 20.76 -11.51
N ILE A 567 25.56 19.58 -11.18
CA ILE A 567 25.41 18.33 -11.94
C ILE A 567 24.65 17.23 -11.18
N THR A 568 24.13 17.54 -9.99
CA THR A 568 23.35 16.63 -9.15
C THR A 568 22.07 17.32 -8.68
N PRO A 569 21.00 16.58 -8.35
CA PRO A 569 19.77 17.15 -7.78
C PRO A 569 20.03 17.98 -6.52
N ALA A 570 19.32 19.10 -6.37
CA ALA A 570 19.32 19.91 -5.18
C ALA A 570 18.72 19.15 -3.98
N PRO A 571 19.20 19.38 -2.75
CA PRO A 571 18.67 18.71 -1.56
C PRO A 571 17.16 18.96 -1.38
N GLY A 572 16.38 17.89 -1.24
CA GLY A 572 14.93 17.96 -1.02
C GLY A 572 14.12 18.40 -2.25
N PHE A 573 14.73 18.47 -3.43
CA PHE A 573 14.03 18.85 -4.65
C PHE A 573 13.04 17.77 -5.10
N THR A 574 11.83 18.19 -5.45
CA THR A 574 10.83 17.35 -6.11
C THR A 574 10.87 17.66 -7.61
N PRO A 575 11.21 16.70 -8.49
CA PRO A 575 11.26 16.97 -9.92
C PRO A 575 9.86 17.23 -10.49
N TYR A 576 9.84 17.79 -11.70
CA TYR A 576 8.62 17.77 -12.51
C TYR A 576 8.19 16.31 -12.74
N LYS A 577 6.91 16.09 -12.98
CA LYS A 577 6.39 14.77 -13.36
C LYS A 577 5.60 14.85 -14.65
N LEU A 578 5.68 13.77 -15.42
CA LEU A 578 4.93 13.59 -16.66
C LEU A 578 4.09 12.33 -16.56
N GLN A 579 2.82 12.43 -16.92
CA GLN A 579 2.01 11.32 -17.40
C GLN A 579 1.69 11.53 -18.88
N TYR A 580 1.67 10.45 -19.68
CA TYR A 580 1.17 10.47 -21.05
C TYR A 580 0.59 9.12 -21.45
N GLN A 581 -0.25 9.12 -22.49
CA GLN A 581 -0.78 7.89 -23.05
C GLN A 581 0.22 7.27 -24.04
N LEU A 582 0.45 5.97 -23.91
CA LEU A 582 1.30 5.20 -24.80
C LEU A 582 0.65 5.04 -26.19
N ALA A 583 1.48 5.09 -27.22
CA ALA A 583 1.07 4.79 -28.59
C ALA A 583 0.67 3.32 -28.77
N GLU A 584 1.31 2.41 -28.03
CA GLU A 584 1.01 0.99 -27.98
C GLU A 584 0.93 0.52 -26.53
N ALA A 585 -0.04 -0.36 -26.23
CA ALA A 585 -0.20 -0.89 -24.88
C ALA A 585 0.91 -1.88 -24.56
N THR A 586 1.37 -1.90 -23.31
CA THR A 586 2.32 -2.90 -22.80
C THR A 586 1.63 -3.81 -21.78
N VAL A 587 2.12 -5.04 -21.61
CA VAL A 587 1.57 -6.00 -20.65
C VAL A 587 2.71 -6.56 -19.81
N GLU A 588 2.57 -6.49 -18.49
CA GLU A 588 3.54 -6.99 -17.53
C GLU A 588 2.87 -7.86 -16.45
N GLU A 589 3.58 -8.88 -15.96
CA GLU A 589 3.14 -9.67 -14.80
C GLU A 589 3.35 -8.83 -13.53
N ILE A 590 2.38 -8.83 -12.63
CA ILE A 590 2.43 -8.05 -11.39
C ILE A 590 2.52 -8.94 -10.16
N ALA A 591 3.23 -8.44 -9.14
CA ALA A 591 3.29 -9.09 -7.83
C ALA A 591 1.97 -8.89 -7.07
N PHE A 592 1.59 -9.90 -6.30
CA PHE A 592 0.41 -9.87 -5.43
C PHE A 592 0.64 -10.73 -4.18
N GLU A 593 -0.14 -10.50 -3.13
CA GLU A 593 -0.15 -11.30 -1.89
C GLU A 593 -1.59 -11.69 -1.53
N GLY A 594 -1.83 -13.00 -1.36
CA GLY A 594 -3.11 -13.55 -0.90
C GLY A 594 -4.10 -13.93 -2.01
N GLY A 595 -5.37 -14.11 -1.60
CA GLY A 595 -6.53 -14.50 -2.39
C GLY A 595 -7.80 -14.37 -1.55
N ILE A 596 -8.98 -14.33 -2.18
CA ILE A 596 -10.26 -14.14 -1.48
C ILE A 596 -11.15 -15.36 -1.63
N THR A 597 -11.65 -15.86 -0.51
CA THR A 597 -12.77 -16.81 -0.47
C THR A 597 -14.03 -16.05 -0.07
N LEU A 598 -15.17 -16.40 -0.63
CA LEU A 598 -16.49 -15.92 -0.22
C LEU A 598 -17.25 -17.11 0.36
N HIS A 599 -17.78 -16.98 1.58
CA HIS A 599 -18.63 -18.01 2.17
C HIS A 599 -20.08 -17.83 1.73
N GLU A 600 -20.90 -18.87 1.84
CA GLU A 600 -22.34 -18.74 1.58
C GLU A 600 -22.99 -17.64 2.43
N GLY A 601 -23.87 -16.86 1.80
CA GLY A 601 -24.56 -15.73 2.41
C GLY A 601 -23.74 -14.44 2.41
N ALA A 602 -23.93 -13.62 3.45
CA ALA A 602 -23.39 -12.27 3.53
C ALA A 602 -21.93 -12.23 3.98
N ASN A 603 -21.05 -11.70 3.13
CA ASN A 603 -19.63 -11.50 3.39
C ASN A 603 -19.35 -10.01 3.62
N GLN A 604 -18.73 -9.64 4.73
CA GLN A 604 -18.22 -8.28 4.93
C GLN A 604 -16.84 -8.14 4.29
N GLY A 605 -16.64 -7.10 3.49
CA GLY A 605 -15.35 -6.84 2.87
C GLY A 605 -15.04 -5.35 2.74
N GLU A 606 -13.76 -5.05 2.65
CA GLU A 606 -13.21 -3.72 2.45
C GLU A 606 -12.36 -3.72 1.17
N VAL A 607 -12.64 -2.76 0.29
CA VAL A 607 -11.80 -2.49 -0.88
C VAL A 607 -11.19 -1.11 -0.72
N GLY A 608 -9.89 -1.00 -0.99
CA GLY A 608 -9.21 0.28 -0.90
C GLY A 608 -7.92 0.33 -1.71
N ASN A 609 -7.12 1.35 -1.42
CA ASN A 609 -5.84 1.65 -2.08
C ASN A 609 -4.83 2.22 -1.07
N GLY A 610 -3.59 2.40 -1.52
CA GLY A 610 -2.51 2.97 -0.72
C GLY A 610 -1.96 2.02 0.35
N MET A 611 -2.09 0.71 0.13
CA MET A 611 -1.47 -0.32 0.96
C MET A 611 0.04 -0.36 0.71
N VAL A 612 0.82 -0.28 1.77
CA VAL A 612 2.25 -0.59 1.77
C VAL A 612 2.41 -2.00 2.33
N VAL A 613 3.02 -2.88 1.55
CA VAL A 613 3.14 -4.31 1.87
C VAL A 613 4.60 -4.65 2.14
N ARG A 614 4.86 -5.30 3.30
CA ARG A 614 6.17 -5.81 3.70
C ARG A 614 7.29 -4.76 3.66
N GLU A 615 7.02 -3.51 4.04
CA GLU A 615 8.08 -2.50 4.16
C GLU A 615 9.06 -2.90 5.25
N LYS A 616 10.33 -3.02 4.89
CA LYS A 616 11.40 -3.33 5.83
C LYS A 616 11.59 -2.18 6.81
N THR A 617 11.72 -2.51 8.08
CA THR A 617 11.97 -1.53 9.14
C THR A 617 13.02 -2.04 10.13
N ILE A 618 13.64 -1.10 10.83
CA ILE A 618 14.55 -1.37 11.94
C ILE A 618 13.93 -0.70 13.17
N PRO A 619 13.34 -1.48 14.10
CA PRO A 619 12.74 -0.91 15.30
C PRO A 619 13.77 -0.15 16.14
N PHE A 620 13.36 0.98 16.69
CA PHE A 620 14.20 1.77 17.59
C PHE A 620 13.99 1.33 19.03
N TYR A 621 15.08 1.20 19.80
CA TYR A 621 15.04 0.89 21.23
C TYR A 621 14.94 2.16 22.08
N ASP A 622 13.89 2.27 22.91
CA ASP A 622 13.77 3.29 23.94
C ASP A 622 14.20 2.72 25.30
N ALA A 623 15.31 3.24 25.83
CA ALA A 623 15.88 2.81 27.11
C ALA A 623 15.05 3.27 28.33
N PHE A 624 14.22 4.31 28.21
CA PHE A 624 13.41 4.81 29.33
C PHE A 624 12.21 3.91 29.61
N THR A 625 11.55 3.42 28.55
CA THR A 625 10.40 2.51 28.66
C THR A 625 10.80 1.04 28.54
N ASN A 626 12.03 0.75 28.10
CA ASN A 626 12.54 -0.60 27.83
C ASN A 626 11.71 -1.34 26.75
N GLU A 627 11.39 -0.62 25.68
CA GLU A 627 10.53 -1.06 24.58
C GLU A 627 11.15 -0.72 23.22
N TYR A 628 10.71 -1.42 22.17
CA TYR A 628 11.03 -1.11 20.79
C TYR A 628 9.84 -0.49 20.08
N TYR A 629 10.10 0.55 19.28
CA TYR A 629 9.09 1.33 18.58
C TYR A 629 9.33 1.34 17.07
N ILE A 630 8.22 1.39 16.33
CA ILE A 630 8.18 1.67 14.89
C ILE A 630 7.23 2.85 14.65
N ASN A 631 7.65 3.82 13.84
CA ASN A 631 6.86 4.98 13.44
C ASN A 631 6.34 5.85 14.61
N ALA A 632 7.07 5.89 15.72
CA ALA A 632 6.78 6.79 16.84
C ALA A 632 7.43 8.16 16.65
N HIS A 633 6.76 9.25 17.06
CA HIS A 633 7.24 10.63 16.88
C HIS A 633 8.51 10.95 17.69
N SER A 634 8.58 10.49 18.94
CA SER A 634 9.69 10.75 19.86
C SER A 634 11.00 10.03 19.50
N VAL A 635 10.98 9.18 18.48
CA VAL A 635 11.88 8.05 18.35
C VAL A 635 12.12 7.76 16.86
N LYS A 636 13.36 7.94 16.38
CA LYS A 636 13.72 7.93 14.94
C LYS A 636 13.65 6.54 14.28
N ALA A 637 12.43 6.06 13.96
CA ALA A 637 12.20 4.94 13.04
C ALA A 637 10.95 5.17 12.15
N PRO A 638 10.92 6.24 11.32
CA PRO A 638 9.76 6.54 10.48
C PRO A 638 9.61 5.52 9.34
N LEU A 639 8.37 5.08 9.10
CA LEU A 639 8.00 4.38 7.88
C LEU A 639 7.80 5.40 6.76
N ARG A 640 8.11 5.04 5.50
CA ARG A 640 8.25 6.00 4.39
C ARG A 640 7.02 6.84 4.09
N ALA A 641 5.82 6.33 4.37
CA ALA A 641 4.55 6.97 4.02
C ALA A 641 3.69 7.35 5.25
N GLY A 642 4.24 7.18 6.46
CA GLY A 642 3.48 7.28 7.71
C GLY A 642 2.36 6.23 7.81
N VAL A 643 1.89 5.93 9.01
CA VAL A 643 0.88 4.88 9.22
C VAL A 643 -0.47 5.45 9.60
N ARG A 644 -1.46 5.24 8.73
CA ARG A 644 -2.89 5.41 9.07
C ARG A 644 -3.41 4.24 9.88
N LYS A 645 -3.09 3.02 9.47
CA LYS A 645 -3.57 1.78 10.09
C LYS A 645 -2.59 0.66 9.85
N TYR A 646 -2.12 0.00 10.91
CA TYR A 646 -1.36 -1.24 10.78
C TYR A 646 -2.29 -2.38 10.35
N ILE A 647 -1.81 -3.22 9.45
CA ILE A 647 -2.49 -4.45 9.03
C ILE A 647 -1.79 -5.64 9.67
N ALA A 648 -0.47 -5.72 9.53
CA ALA A 648 0.32 -6.77 10.14
C ALA A 648 1.78 -6.35 10.29
N LEU A 649 2.43 -6.87 11.33
CA LEU A 649 3.87 -6.80 11.50
C LEU A 649 4.42 -8.23 11.42
N HIS A 650 5.52 -8.41 10.70
CA HIS A 650 6.10 -9.71 10.45
C HIS A 650 7.53 -9.78 10.96
N ARG A 651 7.85 -10.91 11.60
CA ARG A 651 9.21 -11.33 11.95
C ARG A 651 9.61 -12.43 10.98
N GLY A 652 10.50 -12.12 10.05
CA GLY A 652 10.71 -12.91 8.85
C GLY A 652 9.44 -12.97 8.01
N ASN A 653 8.97 -14.18 7.71
CA ASN A 653 7.76 -14.39 6.90
C ASN A 653 6.48 -14.57 7.74
N CYS A 654 6.60 -14.68 9.07
CA CYS A 654 5.47 -14.94 9.96
C CYS A 654 4.97 -13.66 10.61
N VAL A 655 3.64 -13.53 10.75
CA VAL A 655 3.03 -12.44 11.53
C VAL A 655 3.49 -12.55 12.99
N ASP A 656 4.01 -11.46 13.53
CA ASP A 656 4.46 -11.34 14.92
C ASP A 656 3.37 -10.67 15.75
N LYS A 657 2.59 -11.49 16.45
CA LYS A 657 1.43 -11.08 17.26
C LYS A 657 1.81 -10.45 18.61
N LYS A 658 3.10 -10.32 18.93
CA LYS A 658 3.57 -9.74 20.19
C LYS A 658 3.58 -8.21 20.19
N TRP A 659 3.41 -7.60 19.03
CA TRP A 659 3.41 -6.16 18.86
C TRP A 659 2.04 -5.58 19.18
N SER A 660 2.05 -4.47 19.91
CA SER A 660 0.87 -3.67 20.20
C SER A 660 0.85 -2.44 19.29
N PHE A 661 -0.35 -1.98 18.93
CA PHE A 661 -0.53 -0.80 18.10
C PHE A 661 -1.16 0.34 18.91
N GLY A 662 -0.48 1.48 18.94
CA GLY A 662 -0.93 2.68 19.65
C GLY A 662 -1.37 3.78 18.70
N THR A 663 -2.29 4.62 19.18
CA THR A 663 -2.72 5.88 18.55
C THR A 663 -2.23 7.07 19.38
N GLY A 664 -2.03 8.24 18.75
CA GLY A 664 -1.92 9.51 19.50
C GLY A 664 -0.51 10.05 19.81
N GLY A 665 0.49 9.80 18.95
CA GLY A 665 1.66 10.69 18.93
C GLY A 665 1.30 12.10 18.42
N PRO A 666 2.13 13.14 18.63
CA PRO A 666 2.01 14.40 17.90
C PRO A 666 1.84 14.12 16.40
N GLU A 667 0.94 14.86 15.75
CA GLU A 667 0.55 14.66 14.35
C GLU A 667 -0.32 13.43 14.01
N SER A 668 -0.97 12.80 14.99
CA SER A 668 -1.91 11.67 14.76
C SER A 668 -1.27 10.43 14.14
N ARG A 669 0.04 10.25 14.30
CA ARG A 669 0.76 9.08 13.77
C ARG A 669 0.50 7.85 14.64
N ASN A 670 0.15 6.74 14.00
CA ASN A 670 0.04 5.45 14.67
C ASN A 670 1.43 4.77 14.76
N TYR A 671 1.72 4.17 15.90
CA TYR A 671 2.99 3.49 16.17
C TYR A 671 2.75 2.03 16.55
N ALA A 672 3.77 1.21 16.34
CA ALA A 672 3.82 -0.15 16.87
C ALA A 672 4.88 -0.21 17.97
N VAL A 673 4.59 -0.95 19.04
CA VAL A 673 5.46 -1.09 20.21
C VAL A 673 5.54 -2.55 20.66
N VAL A 674 6.72 -2.95 21.15
CA VAL A 674 6.92 -4.27 21.76
C VAL A 674 7.89 -4.16 22.96
N PRO A 675 7.65 -4.86 24.08
CA PRO A 675 8.62 -4.95 25.16
C PRO A 675 9.96 -5.54 24.71
N ALA A 676 11.08 -5.05 25.23
CA ALA A 676 12.41 -5.51 24.82
C ALA A 676 12.62 -7.03 24.94
N ILE A 677 12.01 -7.68 25.93
CA ILE A 677 12.05 -9.14 26.12
C ILE A 677 11.42 -9.94 24.97
N ASN A 678 10.53 -9.30 24.19
CA ASN A 678 9.80 -9.91 23.09
C ASN A 678 10.40 -9.60 21.72
N TYR A 679 11.37 -8.68 21.65
CA TYR A 679 12.07 -8.32 20.42
C TYR A 679 13.23 -9.27 20.12
N ASP A 680 13.35 -9.70 18.86
CA ASP A 680 14.46 -10.53 18.39
C ASP A 680 15.37 -9.71 17.46
N PRO A 681 16.52 -9.19 17.95
CA PRO A 681 17.39 -8.34 17.14
C PRO A 681 18.04 -9.06 15.96
N THR A 682 17.97 -10.38 15.89
CA THR A 682 18.55 -11.18 14.79
C THR A 682 17.59 -11.39 13.62
N ALA A 683 16.30 -11.09 13.82
CA ALA A 683 15.28 -11.27 12.81
C ALA A 683 15.10 -10.02 11.94
N ALA A 684 14.72 -10.24 10.67
CA ALA A 684 14.27 -9.15 9.80
C ALA A 684 12.81 -8.84 10.08
N TYR A 685 12.49 -7.55 10.26
CA TYR A 685 11.12 -7.09 10.48
C TYR A 685 10.57 -6.37 9.25
N THR A 686 9.32 -6.68 8.91
CA THR A 686 8.57 -5.99 7.86
C THR A 686 7.17 -5.63 8.33
N VAL A 687 6.63 -4.53 7.82
CA VAL A 687 5.31 -4.01 8.22
C VAL A 687 4.42 -3.84 6.99
N THR A 688 3.17 -4.27 7.11
CA THR A 688 2.11 -3.99 6.16
C THR A 688 1.11 -3.02 6.79
N TYR A 689 0.82 -1.91 6.10
CA TYR A 689 0.01 -0.82 6.64
C TYR A 689 -0.67 0.03 5.55
N LEU A 690 -1.74 0.71 5.92
CA LEU A 690 -2.34 1.77 5.10
C LEU A 690 -1.59 3.09 5.33
N SER A 691 -1.16 3.72 4.24
CA SER A 691 -0.45 5.00 4.27
C SER A 691 -1.28 6.10 4.91
N LEU A 692 -0.63 7.00 5.67
CA LEU A 692 -1.27 8.15 6.31
C LEU A 692 -1.83 9.12 5.28
N ASP A 693 -0.96 9.65 4.44
CA ASP A 693 -1.28 10.69 3.46
C ASP A 693 -1.75 10.08 2.14
N GLN A 694 -2.92 9.43 2.18
CA GLN A 694 -3.54 8.82 1.00
C GLN A 694 -3.68 9.82 -0.16
N TYR A 695 -4.03 11.07 0.15
CA TYR A 695 -4.20 12.15 -0.83
C TYR A 695 -2.91 12.47 -1.61
N ALA A 696 -1.74 12.23 -1.02
CA ALA A 696 -0.43 12.43 -1.64
C ALA A 696 0.06 11.18 -2.39
N LEU A 697 -0.61 10.04 -2.24
CA LEU A 697 -0.16 8.76 -2.81
C LEU A 697 -1.08 8.22 -3.91
N THR A 698 -2.39 8.36 -3.78
CA THR A 698 -3.36 7.63 -4.59
C THR A 698 -4.71 8.35 -4.69
N CYS A 699 -5.45 8.10 -5.76
CA CYS A 699 -6.89 8.34 -5.79
C CYS A 699 -7.65 7.06 -5.46
N ASN A 700 -8.96 7.18 -5.19
CA ASN A 700 -9.81 6.02 -4.93
C ASN A 700 -10.16 5.30 -6.23
N LEU A 701 -9.98 3.96 -6.26
CA LEU A 701 -10.58 3.14 -7.32
C LEU A 701 -12.11 3.20 -7.25
N GLU A 702 -12.80 2.89 -8.35
CA GLU A 702 -14.27 2.83 -8.32
C GLU A 702 -14.78 1.47 -7.84
N SER A 703 -14.30 0.41 -8.47
CA SER A 703 -14.68 -0.97 -8.13
C SER A 703 -13.70 -1.98 -8.71
N ILE A 704 -13.70 -3.16 -8.10
CA ILE A 704 -13.06 -4.37 -8.59
C ILE A 704 -14.17 -5.27 -9.16
N GLN A 705 -13.94 -5.79 -10.35
CA GLN A 705 -14.80 -6.82 -10.95
C GLN A 705 -14.17 -8.18 -10.71
N GLY A 706 -14.99 -9.19 -10.57
CA GLY A 706 -14.57 -10.59 -10.51
C GLY A 706 -15.78 -11.49 -10.67
N GLU A 707 -15.58 -12.77 -10.48
CA GLU A 707 -16.59 -13.81 -10.62
C GLU A 707 -16.45 -14.84 -9.50
N TYR A 708 -17.51 -15.59 -9.23
CA TYR A 708 -17.47 -16.75 -8.36
C TYR A 708 -18.30 -17.89 -8.97
N ALA A 709 -17.94 -19.12 -8.62
CA ALA A 709 -18.63 -20.30 -9.12
C ALA A 709 -20.12 -20.32 -8.74
N SER A 710 -21.01 -20.59 -9.70
CA SER A 710 -22.46 -20.57 -9.49
C SER A 710 -23.03 -21.86 -8.87
N ASN A 711 -22.34 -22.99 -9.03
CA ASN A 711 -22.72 -24.28 -8.47
C ASN A 711 -21.53 -25.14 -8.01
N LEU A 712 -21.79 -26.30 -7.40
CA LEU A 712 -20.75 -27.17 -6.84
C LEU A 712 -19.79 -27.72 -7.90
N ARG A 713 -20.26 -28.06 -9.09
CA ARG A 713 -19.37 -28.53 -10.17
C ARG A 713 -18.33 -27.47 -10.53
N THR A 714 -18.76 -26.24 -10.77
CA THR A 714 -17.84 -25.15 -11.11
C THR A 714 -16.86 -24.86 -9.97
N VAL A 715 -17.27 -25.02 -8.70
CA VAL A 715 -16.34 -24.94 -7.55
C VAL A 715 -15.26 -26.01 -7.62
N VAL A 716 -15.64 -27.27 -7.89
CA VAL A 716 -14.69 -28.39 -7.95
C VAL A 716 -13.74 -28.23 -9.15
N ASP A 717 -14.26 -27.83 -10.31
CA ASP A 717 -13.46 -27.59 -11.52
C ASP A 717 -12.43 -26.47 -11.28
N ALA A 718 -12.86 -25.35 -10.68
CA ALA A 718 -12.00 -24.22 -10.31
C ALA A 718 -10.93 -24.63 -9.28
N LEU A 719 -11.32 -25.37 -8.23
CA LEU A 719 -10.39 -25.84 -7.19
C LEU A 719 -9.33 -26.79 -7.76
N ALA A 720 -9.71 -27.70 -8.66
CA ALA A 720 -8.79 -28.63 -9.31
C ALA A 720 -7.76 -27.89 -10.18
N ALA A 721 -8.20 -26.91 -10.97
CA ALA A 721 -7.32 -26.05 -11.77
C ALA A 721 -6.37 -25.25 -10.87
N HIS A 722 -6.90 -24.59 -9.83
CA HIS A 722 -6.12 -23.81 -8.89
C HIS A 722 -5.08 -24.67 -8.14
N GLN A 723 -5.42 -25.90 -7.76
CA GLN A 723 -4.48 -26.81 -7.11
C GLN A 723 -3.31 -27.19 -8.04
N ALA A 724 -3.56 -27.40 -9.33
CA ALA A 724 -2.51 -27.63 -10.31
C ALA A 724 -1.59 -26.41 -10.46
N ASP A 725 -2.17 -25.20 -10.55
CA ASP A 725 -1.42 -23.94 -10.64
C ASP A 725 -0.56 -23.69 -9.40
N VAL A 726 -1.10 -23.92 -8.20
CA VAL A 726 -0.34 -23.82 -6.94
C VAL A 726 0.81 -24.82 -6.94
N GLY A 727 0.58 -26.07 -7.35
CA GLY A 727 1.65 -27.08 -7.45
C GLY A 727 2.78 -26.64 -8.40
N ALA A 728 2.45 -26.06 -9.55
CA ALA A 728 3.42 -25.51 -10.49
C ALA A 728 4.21 -24.33 -9.90
N ARG A 729 3.53 -23.39 -9.22
CA ARG A 729 4.17 -22.22 -8.59
C ARG A 729 5.07 -22.60 -7.43
N VAL A 730 4.61 -23.50 -6.56
CA VAL A 730 5.39 -23.98 -5.41
C VAL A 730 6.63 -24.72 -5.88
N SER A 731 6.51 -25.65 -6.84
CA SER A 731 7.67 -26.37 -7.36
C SER A 731 8.70 -25.45 -8.04
N ALA A 732 8.25 -24.42 -8.77
CA ALA A 732 9.12 -23.40 -9.33
C ALA A 732 9.85 -22.59 -8.22
N ALA A 733 9.14 -22.16 -7.18
CA ALA A 733 9.72 -21.45 -6.05
C ALA A 733 10.74 -22.31 -5.28
N GLU A 734 10.43 -23.58 -5.04
CA GLU A 734 11.35 -24.54 -4.40
C GLU A 734 12.62 -24.74 -5.24
N ASN A 735 12.50 -24.81 -6.57
CA ASN A 735 13.66 -24.90 -7.47
C ASN A 735 14.56 -23.67 -7.38
N VAL A 736 13.98 -22.47 -7.39
CA VAL A 736 14.74 -21.22 -7.24
C VAL A 736 15.39 -21.14 -5.86
N ALA A 737 14.65 -21.48 -4.80
CA ALA A 737 15.19 -21.50 -3.44
C ALA A 737 16.37 -22.48 -3.31
N ARG A 738 16.28 -23.66 -3.92
CA ARG A 738 17.42 -24.61 -4.02
C ARG A 738 18.61 -24.00 -4.74
N GLN A 739 18.40 -23.35 -5.89
CA GLN A 739 19.49 -22.70 -6.64
C GLN A 739 20.18 -21.59 -5.82
N VAL A 740 19.39 -20.73 -5.15
CA VAL A 740 19.93 -19.66 -4.30
C VAL A 740 20.70 -20.24 -3.11
N HIS A 741 20.16 -21.27 -2.45
CA HIS A 741 20.85 -21.96 -1.36
C HIS A 741 22.20 -22.54 -1.82
N ILE A 742 22.23 -23.15 -3.00
CA ILE A 742 23.45 -23.68 -3.61
C ILE A 742 24.45 -22.54 -3.91
N SER A 743 24.00 -21.41 -4.45
CA SER A 743 24.87 -20.27 -4.79
C SER A 743 25.42 -19.53 -3.57
N GLN A 744 24.63 -19.39 -2.50
CA GLN A 744 25.03 -18.66 -1.28
C GLN A 744 26.03 -19.45 -0.43
N LYS A 745 26.05 -20.78 -0.54
CA LYS A 745 26.98 -21.63 0.22
C LYS A 745 28.41 -21.66 -0.33
N GLY A 746 28.71 -20.98 -1.44
CA GLY A 746 30.08 -20.75 -1.93
C GLY A 746 30.91 -22.03 -2.04
N VAL A 747 31.04 -22.55 -3.27
CA VAL A 747 31.78 -23.79 -3.58
C VAL A 747 30.98 -25.04 -3.20
N VAL A 748 30.16 -25.52 -4.15
CA VAL A 748 30.04 -26.97 -4.29
C VAL A 748 31.46 -27.44 -4.57
N ASN A 749 32.11 -28.03 -3.57
CA ASN A 749 33.28 -28.83 -3.83
C ASN A 749 32.83 -29.88 -4.87
N PRO A 750 33.38 -29.90 -6.11
CA PRO A 750 33.03 -30.93 -7.10
C PRO A 750 33.34 -32.34 -6.60
N TRP A 751 34.01 -32.45 -5.45
CA TRP A 751 34.45 -33.67 -4.77
C TRP A 751 33.60 -34.11 -3.57
N GLY A 752 32.34 -33.68 -3.48
CA GLY A 752 31.25 -34.37 -2.77
C GLY A 752 31.37 -34.51 -1.24
N ASP A 753 30.63 -33.68 -0.50
CA ASP A 753 30.64 -33.63 0.97
C ASP A 753 29.89 -34.77 1.69
N ASN A 754 29.46 -35.85 1.03
CA ASN A 754 28.63 -36.87 1.69
C ASN A 754 29.08 -38.33 1.51
N ASN A 755 30.30 -38.64 1.06
CA ASN A 755 30.78 -40.03 1.10
C ASN A 755 32.31 -40.27 1.08
N SER A 756 33.12 -39.23 1.29
CA SER A 756 34.59 -39.32 1.26
C SER A 756 35.15 -39.14 2.67
N ALA A 757 35.35 -40.23 3.41
CA ALA A 757 35.96 -40.16 4.74
C ALA A 757 37.36 -39.51 4.67
N ILE A 758 37.63 -38.55 5.56
CA ILE A 758 38.90 -37.80 5.67
C ILE A 758 39.39 -37.77 7.12
N SER A 759 40.70 -37.96 7.32
CA SER A 759 41.41 -37.66 8.56
C SER A 759 42.64 -36.81 8.27
N LYS A 760 42.72 -35.62 8.87
CA LYS A 760 43.88 -34.70 8.77
C LYS A 760 44.87 -34.85 9.93
N ALA A 761 44.83 -35.97 10.65
CA ALA A 761 45.79 -36.25 11.71
C ALA A 761 47.22 -36.41 11.16
N ILE A 762 48.21 -36.44 12.06
CA ILE A 762 49.62 -36.69 11.71
C ILE A 762 49.74 -37.96 10.85
N ASN A 763 49.02 -39.02 11.24
CA ASN A 763 48.77 -40.19 10.41
C ASN A 763 47.34 -40.09 9.89
N GLY A 764 47.17 -39.66 8.64
CA GLY A 764 45.90 -39.24 8.05
C GLY A 764 45.57 -39.96 6.75
N PHE A 765 44.37 -39.70 6.23
CA PHE A 765 43.90 -40.27 4.98
C PHE A 765 42.84 -39.40 4.28
N GLN A 766 42.70 -39.62 2.98
CA GLN A 766 41.62 -39.12 2.13
C GLN A 766 41.11 -40.25 1.26
N LYS A 767 39.84 -40.63 1.41
CA LYS A 767 39.14 -41.44 0.41
C LYS A 767 38.60 -40.53 -0.69
N LEU A 768 38.80 -40.90 -1.94
CA LEU A 768 38.28 -40.20 -3.11
C LEU A 768 37.00 -40.89 -3.60
N PRO A 769 36.08 -40.16 -4.27
CA PRO A 769 34.84 -40.74 -4.79
C PRO A 769 35.04 -41.93 -5.75
N SER A 770 36.19 -42.02 -6.41
CA SER A 770 36.56 -43.15 -7.28
C SER A 770 36.84 -44.46 -6.53
N GLY A 771 36.86 -44.44 -5.19
CA GLY A 771 37.28 -45.57 -4.35
C GLY A 771 38.78 -45.57 -4.06
N LEU A 772 39.58 -44.73 -4.72
CA LEU A 772 41.00 -44.54 -4.44
C LEU A 772 41.20 -43.88 -3.07
N ILE A 773 42.15 -44.36 -2.31
CA ILE A 773 42.50 -43.90 -0.96
C ILE A 773 43.95 -43.44 -0.97
N LEU A 774 44.19 -42.25 -0.42
CA LEU A 774 45.52 -41.70 -0.16
C LEU A 774 45.71 -41.67 1.35
N GLN A 775 46.83 -42.17 1.86
CA GLN A 775 47.16 -42.16 3.29
C GLN A 775 48.58 -41.63 3.49
N TRP A 776 48.84 -41.00 4.64
CA TRP A 776 50.16 -40.49 4.99
C TRP A 776 50.41 -40.62 6.48
N GLY A 777 51.68 -40.55 6.87
CA GLY A 777 52.02 -40.53 8.28
C GLY A 777 53.50 -40.41 8.59
N LYS A 778 53.77 -40.40 9.90
CA LYS A 778 55.08 -40.44 10.53
C LYS A 778 55.15 -41.65 11.46
N ALA A 779 56.23 -42.42 11.40
CA ALA A 779 56.45 -43.59 12.26
C ALA A 779 57.90 -43.69 12.69
N THR A 780 58.15 -44.19 13.90
CA THR A 780 59.51 -44.38 14.42
C THR A 780 59.81 -45.87 14.47
N ILE A 781 60.85 -46.30 13.77
CA ILE A 781 61.28 -47.69 13.62
C ILE A 781 62.75 -47.86 14.07
N THR A 782 63.15 -49.06 14.44
CA THR A 782 64.57 -49.38 14.72
C THR A 782 65.20 -49.98 13.45
N THR A 783 65.69 -51.21 13.49
CA THR A 783 66.25 -51.91 12.32
C THR A 783 65.16 -52.35 11.34
N THR A 784 64.01 -52.78 11.87
CA THR A 784 62.79 -53.09 11.09
C THR A 784 61.59 -52.80 11.97
N GLY A 785 60.51 -52.25 11.41
CA GLY A 785 59.28 -51.96 12.12
C GLY A 785 58.06 -52.08 11.23
N THR A 786 56.93 -52.43 11.84
CA THR A 786 55.63 -52.50 11.17
C THR A 786 54.87 -51.20 11.43
N VAL A 787 54.32 -50.61 10.37
CA VAL A 787 53.54 -49.37 10.43
C VAL A 787 52.11 -49.65 9.98
N THR A 788 51.15 -49.36 10.86
CA THR A 788 49.72 -49.54 10.59
C THR A 788 49.15 -48.32 9.86
N PHE A 789 48.35 -48.56 8.83
CA PHE A 789 47.64 -47.51 8.13
C PHE A 789 46.52 -46.92 9.01
N PRO A 790 46.26 -45.61 8.92
CA PRO A 790 45.10 -44.96 9.54
C PRO A 790 43.76 -45.61 9.20
N MET A 791 43.63 -46.15 7.98
CA MET A 791 42.51 -46.97 7.56
C MET A 791 43.00 -48.17 6.74
N ALA A 792 42.28 -49.29 6.82
CA ALA A 792 42.57 -50.42 5.95
C ALA A 792 42.23 -50.08 4.48
N PHE A 793 43.11 -50.40 3.54
CA PHE A 793 42.75 -50.42 2.12
C PHE A 793 41.79 -51.60 1.87
N PRO A 794 40.57 -51.37 1.35
CA PRO A 794 39.59 -52.45 1.20
C PRO A 794 40.06 -53.62 0.34
N ASN A 795 40.76 -53.34 -0.77
CA ASN A 795 41.11 -54.33 -1.77
C ASN A 795 42.61 -54.49 -1.94
N TYR A 796 43.33 -53.38 -2.18
CA TYR A 796 44.73 -53.44 -2.61
C TYR A 796 45.54 -52.18 -2.27
N VAL A 797 46.76 -52.38 -1.76
CA VAL A 797 47.76 -51.31 -1.61
C VAL A 797 48.57 -51.22 -2.89
N MET A 798 48.39 -50.13 -3.66
CA MET A 798 49.13 -49.94 -4.91
C MET A 798 50.62 -49.68 -4.65
N HIS A 799 50.93 -48.78 -3.72
CA HIS A 799 52.31 -48.49 -3.34
C HIS A 799 52.41 -47.73 -2.01
N VAL A 800 53.57 -47.82 -1.38
CA VAL A 800 53.94 -47.00 -0.23
C VAL A 800 55.34 -46.44 -0.45
N TYR A 801 55.47 -45.13 -0.30
CA TYR A 801 56.72 -44.40 -0.32
C TYR A 801 57.08 -43.97 1.09
N GLY A 802 58.36 -43.88 1.39
CA GLY A 802 58.79 -43.25 2.62
C GLY A 802 60.19 -42.72 2.55
N GLN A 803 60.50 -41.88 3.51
CA GLN A 803 61.77 -41.18 3.65
C GLN A 803 62.14 -41.10 5.12
N VAL A 804 63.41 -41.32 5.42
CA VAL A 804 63.95 -41.15 6.77
C VAL A 804 64.10 -39.65 7.08
N GLU A 805 63.65 -39.23 8.25
CA GLU A 805 63.87 -37.90 8.81
C GLU A 805 65.29 -37.84 9.39
N THR A 806 66.26 -37.44 8.58
CA THR A 806 67.68 -37.38 8.99
C THR A 806 68.42 -36.22 8.32
N SER A 807 69.44 -35.71 9.00
CA SER A 807 70.39 -34.71 8.49
C SER A 807 71.67 -35.34 7.89
N ALA A 808 71.80 -36.67 7.96
CA ALA A 808 72.94 -37.40 7.40
C ALA A 808 72.77 -37.68 5.89
N ALA A 809 73.85 -37.52 5.12
CA ALA A 809 73.85 -37.85 3.70
C ALA A 809 73.74 -39.38 3.50
N SER A 810 72.85 -39.80 2.58
CA SER A 810 72.69 -41.19 2.10
C SER A 810 72.10 -42.21 3.09
N GLN A 811 70.94 -41.92 3.69
CA GLN A 811 70.11 -42.96 4.33
C GLN A 811 68.86 -43.28 3.50
N THR A 812 68.60 -44.57 3.29
CA THR A 812 67.41 -45.07 2.60
C THR A 812 66.52 -45.83 3.57
N VAL A 813 65.20 -45.64 3.46
CA VAL A 813 64.23 -46.57 4.04
C VAL A 813 63.85 -47.59 2.99
N GLY A 814 63.97 -48.87 3.31
CA GLY A 814 63.36 -49.93 2.55
C GLY A 814 61.91 -50.09 3.00
N ILE A 815 60.99 -50.16 2.05
CA ILE A 815 59.57 -50.43 2.30
C ILE A 815 59.17 -51.69 1.54
N GLY A 816 58.45 -52.58 2.20
CA GLY A 816 58.00 -53.84 1.62
C GLY A 816 57.04 -54.60 2.54
N SER A 817 56.55 -55.75 2.06
CA SER A 817 55.55 -56.57 2.74
C SER A 817 54.30 -55.78 3.15
N TYR A 818 53.42 -55.53 2.17
CA TYR A 818 52.14 -54.84 2.38
C TYR A 818 51.04 -55.83 2.75
N SER A 819 50.21 -55.47 3.72
CA SER A 819 48.84 -55.96 3.84
C SER A 819 47.88 -54.79 3.69
N ASN A 820 46.59 -55.08 3.63
CA ASN A 820 45.56 -54.04 3.60
C ASN A 820 45.56 -53.14 4.85
N THR A 821 46.21 -53.54 5.94
CA THR A 821 46.21 -52.79 7.22
C THR A 821 47.57 -52.21 7.61
N GLN A 822 48.67 -52.69 7.01
CA GLN A 822 50.02 -52.31 7.46
C GLN A 822 51.08 -52.55 6.39
N PHE A 823 52.25 -51.96 6.58
CA PHE A 823 53.46 -52.23 5.80
C PHE A 823 54.68 -52.40 6.72
N SER A 824 55.74 -53.03 6.22
CA SER A 824 57.02 -53.11 6.92
C SER A 824 58.00 -52.10 6.35
N ALA A 825 58.76 -51.47 7.24
CA ALA A 825 59.84 -50.57 6.87
C ALA A 825 61.12 -50.96 7.61
N TRP A 826 62.27 -50.85 6.95
CA TRP A 826 63.58 -51.14 7.52
C TRP A 826 64.60 -50.08 7.12
N THR A 827 65.59 -49.87 7.98
CA THR A 827 66.69 -48.93 7.75
C THR A 827 68.03 -49.63 7.96
N VAL A 828 69.09 -49.10 7.35
CA VAL A 828 70.42 -49.76 7.31
C VAL A 828 71.26 -49.46 8.57
N ALA A 829 70.75 -48.69 9.54
CA ALA A 829 71.51 -48.25 10.72
C ALA A 829 70.77 -48.54 12.05
N GLY A 830 71.48 -49.14 13.01
CA GLY A 830 70.93 -49.68 14.27
C GLY A 830 70.56 -48.69 15.39
N SER A 831 70.10 -47.49 15.05
CA SER A 831 69.50 -46.54 16.00
C SER A 831 68.04 -46.26 15.62
N GLN A 832 67.21 -45.87 16.57
CA GLN A 832 65.80 -45.54 16.33
C GLN A 832 65.69 -44.38 15.32
N GLN A 833 65.08 -44.62 14.16
CA GLN A 833 64.89 -43.68 13.06
C GLN A 833 63.42 -43.33 12.88
N THR A 834 63.13 -42.07 12.57
CA THR A 834 61.77 -41.65 12.21
C THR A 834 61.62 -41.56 10.70
N ILE A 835 60.51 -42.08 10.17
CA ILE A 835 60.18 -42.07 8.74
C ILE A 835 58.88 -41.31 8.51
N HIS A 836 58.83 -40.55 7.42
CA HIS A 836 57.60 -40.04 6.83
C HIS A 836 57.21 -40.95 5.68
N TRP A 837 55.92 -41.22 5.53
CA TRP A 837 55.43 -42.15 4.51
C TRP A 837 54.14 -41.67 3.87
N PHE A 838 53.91 -42.12 2.64
CA PHE A 838 52.71 -41.88 1.84
C PHE A 838 52.30 -43.18 1.15
N ALA A 839 51.03 -43.52 1.20
CA ALA A 839 50.47 -44.74 0.63
C ALA A 839 49.26 -44.43 -0.26
N ILE A 840 49.09 -45.23 -1.30
CA ILE A 840 47.98 -45.15 -2.25
C ILE A 840 47.43 -46.56 -2.51
N GLY A 841 46.11 -46.70 -2.62
CA GLY A 841 45.41 -47.98 -2.79
C GLY A 841 43.90 -47.79 -2.86
N TYR A 842 43.11 -48.87 -2.87
CA TYR A 842 41.64 -48.83 -2.95
C TYR A 842 40.99 -50.07 -2.37
#